data_AF-A0A6P8MZZ8-F1
#
_entry.id   AF-A0A6P8MZZ8-F1
#
_cell.length_a   1.000
_cell.length_b   1.000
_cell.length_c   1.000
_cell.angle_alpha   90.00
_cell.angle_beta   90.00
_cell.angle_gamma   90.00
#
_symmetry.space_group_name_H-M   'P 1'
#
loop_
_entity.id
_entity.type
_entity.pdbx_description
1 polymer ?
#
loop_
_entity_poly.entity_id
_entity_poly.type
_entity_poly.pdbx_seq_one_letter_code
_entity_poly.pdbx_strand_id
1 'polypeptide(L)'
;MAEETRLVRVEERLKIKIGEVKNLQSRSHGSPGARDVYCVLSLDQEEIFRTTTMERTLNPFFGEEFQFEVPRKFRYLGIYVYDRDRHLKQDKILGKVAIKREDLATYHNKEHWFPLRLVDADSEVQGKAHLELALQPQIGYAQPKLTVRIIECSELTVKNSGCDPFATVTVNYSNGKQVLKRTKIKKKTISPYFNETFVFEPEITESKEKDISHYPLERGEVGEVVVGLWHASSGMGEQPAFLGEVRVTLKGLQKQPTNTTTAWYFLQPRQVKHRPNKISNSSTSPGAVPGLGSLRLKIHYTADHVFQSAMYDILRNLLLQSVNIQPITSSAVYILGEIVASKMEAAQPLVRVLVHYGQLVSVMRALASHEISKLTDPTTIFRGNTLVSKMMDEGMRLAGLHYLHSTLRPAMEQVFLEKKTCEIDPTRVKDANTIQTNLANLKEYVERVFTAITTSGVRCPPLMCEMFWCLRELAATHFPKNKEVRYSVISGFIFLRFFAPAILGPRLFDITTEQIDSQTNRTLTLISKTIQSLGNLVSCRGGAGSVCKEEYMECVYREFYTERHIQAVKQFLELISTSSNSGIAKQRTSTQQEQPIVLKEGIYFLFMHTADCKKRVMIKRAQGRKRFGRKNFKQRYFRLTTQDLTYSKTKGKEPLCKIPLEEILAVEKLQEDSFKMKNMFQIIQSQRALYVQAGNCVEEKEWIDILTKICRTNSNRLEKYHPSAYINGHWLCCKAVAETALGCSEVSPGMEAGLRMVLDPDRDLQRIHSLIFTNMPRLETLMNACECQAVYGANDMCILPGARA
;
A
#
# COMPACT_ATOMS: atom_id res chain seq x y z
N MET A 1 20.26 11.77 -13.05
CA MET A 1 20.07 10.37 -13.47
C MET A 1 19.08 10.37 -14.61
N ALA A 2 19.51 9.95 -15.81
CA ALA A 2 18.65 9.84 -16.98
C ALA A 2 17.70 8.64 -16.83
N GLU A 3 16.51 8.74 -17.40
CA GLU A 3 15.49 7.70 -17.36
C GLU A 3 15.79 6.65 -18.43
N GLU A 4 16.60 5.65 -18.07
CA GLU A 4 16.79 4.45 -18.89
C GLU A 4 15.47 3.68 -18.97
N THR A 5 14.99 3.48 -20.20
CA THR A 5 13.97 2.48 -20.55
C THR A 5 14.50 1.09 -20.21
N ARG A 6 14.27 0.64 -18.98
CA ARG A 6 14.69 -0.70 -18.54
C ARG A 6 13.77 -1.76 -19.14
N LEU A 7 14.38 -2.79 -19.73
CA LEU A 7 13.76 -4.07 -20.13
C LEU A 7 13.19 -4.89 -18.95
N VAL A 8 13.25 -4.35 -17.72
CA VAL A 8 12.91 -5.03 -16.46
C VAL A 8 11.87 -4.22 -15.72
N ARG A 9 10.72 -4.85 -15.43
CA ARG A 9 9.61 -4.25 -14.70
C ARG A 9 9.95 -4.22 -13.22
N VAL A 10 9.87 -3.05 -12.58
CA VAL A 10 10.13 -2.93 -11.14
C VAL A 10 8.81 -2.75 -10.40
N GLU A 11 8.43 -3.75 -9.61
CA GLU A 11 7.23 -3.74 -8.78
C GLU A 11 7.61 -3.48 -7.33
N GLU A 12 7.23 -2.30 -6.84
CA GLU A 12 7.59 -1.85 -5.50
C GLU A 12 6.37 -1.87 -4.59
N ARG A 13 6.51 -2.50 -3.42
CA ARG A 13 5.45 -2.58 -2.42
C ARG A 13 5.95 -2.03 -1.10
N LEU A 14 5.10 -1.23 -0.49
CA LEU A 14 5.37 -0.62 0.79
C LEU A 14 4.26 -1.01 1.77
N LYS A 15 4.67 -1.58 2.89
CA LYS A 15 3.80 -1.91 4.01
C LYS A 15 4.37 -1.24 5.26
N ILE A 16 3.54 -0.44 5.93
CA ILE A 16 3.97 0.40 7.06
C ILE A 16 2.98 0.25 8.18
N LYS A 17 3.47 -0.11 9.36
CA LYS A 17 2.71 -0.05 10.60
C LYS A 17 3.11 1.19 11.38
N ILE A 18 2.14 2.08 11.62
CA ILE A 18 2.27 3.23 12.50
C ILE A 18 1.95 2.75 13.92
N GLY A 19 2.97 2.59 14.74
CA GLY A 19 2.86 2.04 16.09
C GLY A 19 2.28 3.05 17.07
N GLU A 20 3.16 3.90 17.60
CA GLU A 20 2.79 4.91 18.59
C GLU A 20 3.71 6.13 18.49
N VAL A 21 3.23 7.27 18.97
CA VAL A 21 4.06 8.47 19.20
C VAL A 21 4.24 8.63 20.70
N LYS A 22 5.42 9.05 21.14
CA LYS A 22 5.72 9.35 22.54
C LYS A 22 6.30 10.73 22.72
N ASN A 23 6.15 11.27 23.93
CA ASN A 23 6.76 12.53 24.39
C ASN A 23 6.33 13.75 23.58
N LEU A 24 5.06 13.82 23.19
CA LEU A 24 4.51 15.05 22.60
C LEU A 24 4.38 16.14 23.67
N GLN A 25 4.69 17.37 23.29
CA GLN A 25 4.58 18.53 24.17
C GLN A 25 3.11 18.89 24.40
N SER A 26 2.73 19.32 25.61
CA SER A 26 1.36 19.79 25.89
C SER A 26 1.01 21.08 25.11
N ARG A 27 -0.29 21.41 25.02
CA ARG A 27 -0.73 22.72 24.48
C ARG A 27 -0.33 23.82 25.47
N SER A 28 0.32 24.89 24.99
CA SER A 28 0.71 26.03 25.82
C SER A 28 -0.49 26.99 26.03
N HIS A 29 -0.72 27.40 27.28
CA HIS A 29 -1.75 28.34 27.78
C HIS A 29 -3.24 27.97 27.57
N GLY A 30 -3.96 27.74 28.68
CA GLY A 30 -5.43 27.83 28.79
C GLY A 30 -6.27 26.67 28.23
N SER A 31 -5.66 25.70 27.53
CA SER A 31 -6.34 24.50 27.01
C SER A 31 -6.03 23.26 27.86
N PRO A 32 -6.88 22.22 27.84
CA PRO A 32 -6.52 20.93 28.43
C PRO A 32 -5.14 20.49 27.93
N GLY A 33 -4.25 20.03 28.82
CA GLY A 33 -2.87 19.66 28.48
C GLY A 33 -2.72 18.47 27.52
N ALA A 34 -3.83 17.93 27.02
CA ALA A 34 -3.93 16.78 26.16
C ALA A 34 -4.20 17.20 24.70
N ARG A 35 -3.84 16.35 23.74
CA ARG A 35 -3.97 16.62 22.29
C ARG A 35 -4.82 15.58 21.60
N ASP A 36 -5.41 15.97 20.47
CA ASP A 36 -6.15 15.06 19.59
C ASP A 36 -5.28 14.74 18.39
N VAL A 37 -4.53 13.64 18.46
CA VAL A 37 -3.39 13.40 17.56
C VAL A 37 -3.74 12.42 16.45
N TYR A 38 -3.32 12.71 15.22
CA TYR A 38 -3.35 11.76 14.11
C TYR A 38 -2.09 11.86 13.26
N CYS A 39 -1.80 10.81 12.49
CA CYS A 39 -0.70 10.77 11.55
C CYS A 39 -1.21 10.78 10.10
N VAL A 40 -0.46 11.42 9.22
CA VAL A 40 -0.68 11.39 7.77
C VAL A 40 0.55 10.80 7.10
N LEU A 41 0.33 9.73 6.35
CA LEU A 41 1.33 9.08 5.51
C LEU A 41 1.29 9.69 4.11
N SER A 42 2.45 10.09 3.62
CA SER A 42 2.61 10.78 2.35
C SER A 42 3.79 10.24 1.54
N LEU A 43 3.66 10.31 0.22
CA LEU A 43 4.77 10.19 -0.70
C LEU A 43 5.09 11.58 -1.25
N ASP A 44 6.28 12.08 -0.91
CA ASP A 44 6.71 13.45 -1.15
C ASP A 44 5.76 14.50 -0.55
N GLN A 45 4.87 15.09 -1.36
CA GLN A 45 3.89 16.11 -0.97
C GLN A 45 2.45 15.58 -0.97
N GLU A 46 2.25 14.33 -1.41
CA GLU A 46 0.92 13.79 -1.61
C GLU A 46 0.51 12.90 -0.45
N GLU A 47 -0.58 13.28 0.22
CA GLU A 47 -1.18 12.50 1.29
C GLU A 47 -1.84 11.24 0.74
N ILE A 48 -1.40 10.09 1.21
CA ILE A 48 -1.92 8.79 0.78
C ILE A 48 -2.93 8.28 1.82
N PHE A 49 -2.47 8.12 3.05
CA PHE A 49 -3.27 7.56 4.15
C PHE A 49 -3.25 8.49 5.37
N ARG A 50 -4.29 8.39 6.18
CA ARG A 50 -4.43 9.11 7.45
C ARG A 50 -4.88 8.10 8.50
N THR A 51 -4.23 8.10 9.65
CA THR A 51 -4.68 7.33 10.82
C THR A 51 -5.92 7.99 11.41
N THR A 52 -6.63 7.26 12.25
CA THR A 52 -7.63 7.89 13.09
C THR A 52 -7.02 8.83 14.10
N THR A 53 -7.87 9.69 14.65
CA THR A 53 -7.50 10.64 15.69
C THR A 53 -7.61 9.99 17.05
N MET A 54 -6.50 9.95 17.77
CA MET A 54 -6.43 9.56 19.17
C MET A 54 -6.63 10.80 20.03
N GLU A 55 -7.76 10.86 20.73
CA GLU A 55 -8.15 12.05 21.49
C GLU A 55 -7.50 12.10 22.87
N ARG A 56 -7.27 13.33 23.35
CA ARG A 56 -6.81 13.63 24.71
C ARG A 56 -5.61 12.79 25.18
N THR A 57 -4.57 12.66 24.35
CA THR A 57 -3.34 11.96 24.72
C THR A 57 -2.09 12.64 24.16
N LEU A 58 -0.97 12.54 24.90
CA LEU A 58 0.37 12.94 24.45
C LEU A 58 1.22 11.74 24.00
N ASN A 59 0.70 10.53 24.17
CA ASN A 59 1.35 9.29 23.77
C ASN A 59 0.35 8.42 22.98
N PRO A 60 -0.10 8.87 21.80
CA PRO A 60 -1.10 8.15 21.02
C PRO A 60 -0.54 6.82 20.49
N PHE A 61 -1.29 5.74 20.73
CA PHE A 61 -1.06 4.44 20.12
C PHE A 61 -2.07 4.24 18.98
N PHE A 62 -1.57 4.06 17.76
CA PHE A 62 -2.41 3.87 16.57
C PHE A 62 -2.54 2.39 16.23
N GLY A 63 -1.40 1.67 16.18
CA GLY A 63 -1.35 0.26 15.79
C GLY A 63 -1.83 -0.03 14.36
N GLU A 64 -1.99 1.00 13.52
CA GLU A 64 -2.58 0.89 12.19
C GLU A 64 -1.54 0.49 11.14
N GLU A 65 -1.94 -0.36 10.19
CA GLU A 65 -1.09 -0.87 9.13
C GLU A 65 -1.65 -0.48 7.76
N PHE A 66 -0.79 0.09 6.92
CA PHE A 66 -1.11 0.49 5.55
C PHE A 66 -0.23 -0.29 4.59
N GLN A 67 -0.82 -0.77 3.49
CA GLN A 67 -0.11 -1.51 2.47
C GLN A 67 -0.58 -1.07 1.09
N PHE A 68 0.36 -0.80 0.20
CA PHE A 68 0.06 -0.38 -1.16
C PHE A 68 1.25 -0.63 -2.10
N GLU A 69 0.96 -0.64 -3.40
CA GLU A 69 1.98 -0.62 -4.45
C GLU A 69 2.42 0.82 -4.70
N VAL A 70 3.73 1.02 -4.81
CA VAL A 70 4.32 2.34 -5.02
C VAL A 70 3.90 2.85 -6.41
N PRO A 71 3.17 3.97 -6.51
CA PRO A 71 2.50 4.34 -7.75
C PRO A 71 3.36 5.07 -8.77
N ARG A 72 4.47 5.62 -8.30
CA ARG A 72 5.49 6.32 -9.08
C ARG A 72 6.77 6.41 -8.26
N LYS A 73 7.88 6.72 -8.93
CA LYS A 73 9.11 7.09 -8.24
C LYS A 73 8.82 8.27 -7.30
N PHE A 74 9.29 8.16 -6.07
CA PHE A 74 9.15 9.18 -5.02
C PHE A 74 10.50 9.36 -4.34
N ARG A 75 10.73 10.52 -3.70
CA ARG A 75 12.00 10.79 -3.01
C ARG A 75 11.92 10.47 -1.53
N TYR A 76 10.83 10.88 -0.89
CA TYR A 76 10.63 10.72 0.55
C TYR A 76 9.31 10.05 0.90
N LEU A 77 9.39 9.11 1.84
CA LEU A 77 8.26 8.64 2.62
C LEU A 77 8.11 9.58 3.83
N GLY A 78 7.04 10.37 3.86
CA GLY A 78 6.77 11.33 4.93
C GLY A 78 5.65 10.85 5.85
N ILE A 79 5.87 10.89 7.16
CA ILE A 79 4.84 10.69 8.18
C ILE A 79 4.74 11.96 9.01
N TYR A 80 3.63 12.66 8.87
CA TYR A 80 3.35 13.92 9.57
C TYR A 80 2.45 13.65 10.77
N VAL A 81 2.78 14.23 11.92
CA VAL A 81 1.97 14.15 13.13
C VAL A 81 1.23 15.47 13.31
N TYR A 82 -0.09 15.39 13.39
CA TYR A 82 -0.99 16.55 13.52
C TYR A 82 -1.69 16.54 14.87
N ASP A 83 -1.94 17.73 15.41
CA ASP A 83 -2.90 17.98 16.48
C ASP A 83 -4.17 18.59 15.87
N ARG A 84 -5.26 17.84 16.02
CA ARG A 84 -6.60 18.26 15.61
C ARG A 84 -7.11 19.27 16.60
N ASP A 85 -7.32 20.49 16.15
CA ASP A 85 -7.94 21.51 16.98
C ASP A 85 -9.30 21.87 16.39
N ARG A 86 -10.37 21.41 17.04
CA ARG A 86 -11.75 21.62 16.58
C ARG A 86 -12.12 23.12 16.49
N HIS A 87 -11.35 23.99 17.13
CA HIS A 87 -11.56 25.44 17.13
C HIS A 87 -10.74 26.17 16.06
N LEU A 88 -9.75 25.52 15.44
CA LEU A 88 -8.95 26.08 14.36
C LEU A 88 -9.48 25.64 13.00
N LYS A 89 -9.32 26.50 11.98
CA LYS A 89 -9.64 26.16 10.59
C LYS A 89 -8.65 25.17 9.96
N GLN A 90 -7.47 24.99 10.57
CA GLN A 90 -6.42 24.11 10.07
C GLN A 90 -5.72 23.43 11.25
N ASP A 91 -5.56 22.12 11.15
CA ASP A 91 -4.87 21.30 12.14
C ASP A 91 -3.37 21.65 12.20
N LYS A 92 -2.81 21.65 13.42
CA LYS A 92 -1.41 22.05 13.65
C LYS A 92 -0.48 20.87 13.46
N ILE A 93 0.57 21.04 12.65
CA ILE A 93 1.65 20.04 12.53
C ILE A 93 2.54 20.10 13.78
N LEU A 94 2.72 18.96 14.44
CA LEU A 94 3.60 18.80 15.60
C LEU A 94 5.03 18.45 15.18
N GLY A 95 5.17 17.67 14.10
CA GLY A 95 6.46 17.26 13.57
C GLY A 95 6.29 16.21 12.47
N LYS A 96 7.40 15.80 11.86
CA LYS A 96 7.41 14.76 10.83
C LYS A 96 8.59 13.81 10.95
N VAL A 97 8.42 12.62 10.37
CA VAL A 97 9.48 11.70 9.99
C VAL A 97 9.55 11.68 8.47
N ALA A 98 10.74 11.88 7.89
CA ALA A 98 10.95 11.79 6.45
C ALA A 98 12.10 10.81 6.18
N ILE A 99 11.79 9.71 5.51
CA ILE A 99 12.74 8.66 5.16
C ILE A 99 12.95 8.71 3.65
N LYS A 100 14.20 8.77 3.20
CA LYS A 100 14.46 8.72 1.76
C LYS A 100 14.11 7.36 1.21
N ARG A 101 13.65 7.31 -0.04
CA ARG A 101 13.37 6.06 -0.75
C ARG A 101 14.56 5.09 -0.73
N GLU A 102 15.78 5.60 -0.93
CA GLU A 102 17.02 4.80 -0.92
C GLU A 102 17.30 4.14 0.44
N ASP A 103 16.85 4.74 1.53
CA ASP A 103 17.08 4.23 2.89
C ASP A 103 16.02 3.22 3.34
N LEU A 104 14.91 3.06 2.60
CA LEU A 104 13.79 2.20 3.00
C LEU A 104 14.20 0.72 3.17
N ALA A 105 15.12 0.24 2.34
CA ALA A 105 15.63 -1.13 2.42
C ALA A 105 16.34 -1.41 3.75
N THR A 106 17.01 -0.41 4.33
CA THR A 106 17.74 -0.52 5.62
C THR A 106 16.81 -0.84 6.80
N TYR A 107 15.57 -0.37 6.71
CA TYR A 107 14.53 -0.54 7.74
C TYR A 107 13.59 -1.73 7.47
N HIS A 108 13.87 -2.56 6.45
CA HIS A 108 13.00 -3.68 6.06
C HIS A 108 12.77 -4.66 7.23
N ASN A 109 11.50 -4.93 7.53
CA ASN A 109 11.01 -5.83 8.58
C ASN A 109 11.51 -5.50 10.00
N LYS A 110 11.93 -4.25 10.25
CA LYS A 110 12.40 -3.78 11.56
C LYS A 110 11.40 -2.80 12.17
N GLU A 111 11.14 -2.94 13.48
CA GLU A 111 10.51 -1.86 14.25
C GLU A 111 11.60 -0.86 14.66
N HIS A 112 11.34 0.43 14.42
CA HIS A 112 12.32 1.47 14.69
C HIS A 112 11.65 2.74 15.23
N TRP A 113 12.34 3.42 16.15
CA TRP A 113 11.94 4.71 16.70
C TRP A 113 12.61 5.83 15.92
N PHE A 114 11.80 6.71 15.34
CA PHE A 114 12.25 7.87 14.61
C PHE A 114 11.97 9.15 15.40
N PRO A 115 12.97 10.00 15.66
CA PRO A 115 12.73 11.29 16.30
C PRO A 115 11.93 12.20 15.35
N LEU A 116 10.95 12.91 15.90
CA LEU A 116 10.18 13.89 15.14
C LEU A 116 11.05 15.11 14.83
N ARG A 117 10.97 15.59 13.59
CA ARG A 117 11.67 16.78 13.11
C ARG A 117 10.68 17.93 12.90
N LEU A 118 11.16 19.15 13.07
CA LEU A 118 10.39 20.37 12.77
C LEU A 118 10.00 20.40 11.30
N VAL A 119 8.79 20.90 11.05
CA VAL A 119 8.29 21.17 9.71
C VAL A 119 8.46 22.65 9.43
N ASP A 120 9.44 22.98 8.59
CA ASP A 120 9.79 24.34 8.21
C ASP A 120 10.11 24.42 6.71
N ALA A 121 10.43 25.61 6.20
CA ALA A 121 10.72 25.80 4.77
C ALA A 121 11.94 25.00 4.30
N ASP A 122 12.91 24.73 5.17
CA ASP A 122 14.13 24.00 4.84
C ASP A 122 13.94 22.49 4.94
N SER A 123 12.96 22.01 5.72
CA SER A 123 12.59 20.59 5.77
C SER A 123 11.62 20.19 4.66
N GLU A 124 10.91 21.14 4.04
CA GLU A 124 9.92 20.94 2.96
C GLU A 124 10.44 21.22 1.54
N VAL A 125 11.75 21.13 1.31
CA VAL A 125 12.32 21.43 -0.02
C VAL A 125 12.01 20.34 -1.04
N GLN A 126 11.31 20.73 -2.11
CA GLN A 126 10.92 19.83 -3.19
C GLN A 126 10.97 20.48 -4.57
N GLY A 127 11.00 19.64 -5.61
CA GLY A 127 11.08 20.06 -7.00
C GLY A 127 12.49 20.02 -7.58
N LYS A 128 12.56 20.43 -8.84
CA LYS A 128 13.79 20.46 -9.66
C LYS A 128 13.83 21.72 -10.51
N ALA A 129 15.04 22.19 -10.81
CA ALA A 129 15.31 23.32 -11.70
C ALA A 129 16.10 22.84 -12.92
N HIS A 130 15.65 23.23 -14.11
CA HIS A 130 16.34 23.01 -15.37
C HIS A 130 17.25 24.19 -15.63
N LEU A 131 18.55 23.95 -15.49
CA LEU A 131 19.57 24.98 -15.56
C LEU A 131 20.52 24.69 -16.71
N GLU A 132 20.94 25.75 -17.38
CA GLU A 132 22.03 25.72 -18.35
C GLU A 132 23.15 26.62 -17.85
N LEU A 133 24.34 26.05 -17.73
CA LEU A 133 25.54 26.72 -17.25
C LEU A 133 26.59 26.69 -18.36
N ALA A 134 27.09 27.86 -18.75
CA ALA A 134 28.15 27.98 -19.73
C ALA A 134 29.25 28.86 -19.17
N LEU A 135 30.46 28.30 -19.06
CA LEU A 135 31.65 29.04 -18.68
C LEU A 135 32.51 29.24 -19.92
N GLN A 136 32.64 30.49 -20.34
CA GLN A 136 33.54 30.85 -21.43
C GLN A 136 34.91 31.19 -20.83
N PRO A 137 35.97 30.42 -21.14
CA PRO A 137 37.31 30.70 -20.67
C PRO A 137 37.85 31.98 -21.33
N GLN A 138 38.87 32.58 -20.71
CA GLN A 138 39.54 33.75 -21.26
C GLN A 138 40.23 33.39 -22.60
N ILE A 139 39.84 34.04 -23.70
CA ILE A 139 40.51 33.90 -25.01
C ILE A 139 41.04 35.28 -25.40
N GLY A 140 42.37 35.45 -25.38
CA GLY A 140 43.01 36.74 -25.66
C GLY A 140 42.68 37.82 -24.63
N TYR A 141 42.23 38.99 -25.09
CA TYR A 141 41.84 40.14 -24.25
C TYR A 141 40.40 40.04 -23.70
N ALA A 142 39.61 39.04 -24.09
CA ALA A 142 38.22 38.91 -23.66
C ALA A 142 38.13 38.31 -22.24
N GLN A 143 37.40 38.97 -21.34
CA GLN A 143 37.24 38.51 -19.96
C GLN A 143 36.43 37.19 -19.88
N PRO A 144 36.73 36.31 -18.89
CA PRO A 144 35.97 35.09 -18.68
C PRO A 144 34.52 35.41 -18.31
N LYS A 145 33.58 34.65 -18.87
CA LYS A 145 32.14 34.94 -18.75
C LYS A 145 31.39 33.70 -18.29
N LEU A 146 30.69 33.83 -17.17
CA LEU A 146 29.74 32.82 -16.71
C LEU A 146 28.34 33.20 -17.18
N THR A 147 27.71 32.31 -17.92
CA THR A 147 26.30 32.42 -18.30
C THR A 147 25.50 31.37 -17.55
N VAL A 148 24.45 31.81 -16.85
CA VAL A 148 23.51 30.96 -16.12
C VAL A 148 22.12 31.22 -16.69
N ARG A 149 21.56 30.24 -17.39
CA ARG A 149 20.18 30.28 -17.89
C ARG A 149 19.29 29.41 -17.03
N ILE A 150 18.22 30.02 -16.51
CA ILE A 150 17.15 29.32 -15.80
C ILE A 150 16.04 29.08 -16.82
N ILE A 151 15.92 27.85 -17.27
CA ILE A 151 14.95 27.47 -18.29
C ILE A 151 13.57 27.36 -17.65
N GLU A 152 13.44 26.45 -16.70
CA GLU A 152 12.17 26.14 -16.04
C GLU A 152 12.39 25.44 -14.70
N CYS A 153 11.34 25.35 -13.91
CA CYS A 153 11.31 24.52 -12.72
C CYS A 153 10.06 23.65 -12.73
N SER A 154 10.07 22.58 -11.94
CA SER A 154 8.99 21.61 -11.88
C SER A 154 8.80 21.13 -10.45
N GLU A 155 7.53 20.91 -10.07
CA GLU A 155 7.13 20.33 -8.78
C GLU A 155 7.59 21.13 -7.54
N LEU A 156 7.57 22.47 -7.63
CA LEU A 156 7.89 23.33 -6.49
C LEU A 156 6.89 23.17 -5.34
N THR A 157 7.35 23.36 -4.11
CA THR A 157 6.53 23.30 -2.90
C THR A 157 5.42 24.35 -2.92
N VAL A 158 4.18 23.93 -2.67
CA VAL A 158 3.02 24.83 -2.56
C VAL A 158 3.00 25.50 -1.18
N LYS A 159 2.77 26.80 -1.13
CA LYS A 159 2.57 27.56 0.12
C LYS A 159 1.21 28.25 0.07
N ASN A 160 0.32 27.97 1.03
CA ASN A 160 -0.97 28.66 1.19
C ASN A 160 -1.82 28.72 -0.11
N SER A 161 -2.20 27.56 -0.66
CA SER A 161 -3.10 27.40 -1.82
C SER A 161 -2.57 27.85 -3.20
N GLY A 162 -1.34 28.34 -3.29
CA GLY A 162 -0.70 28.71 -4.56
C GLY A 162 0.83 28.67 -4.48
N CYS A 163 1.50 29.00 -5.57
CA CYS A 163 2.93 29.26 -5.58
C CYS A 163 3.20 30.35 -6.62
N ASP A 164 3.81 31.43 -6.19
CA ASP A 164 4.24 32.55 -7.02
C ASP A 164 5.78 32.58 -7.07
N PRO A 165 6.41 31.67 -7.84
CA PRO A 165 7.85 31.46 -7.77
C PRO A 165 8.66 32.53 -8.52
N PHE A 166 9.82 32.86 -7.96
CA PHE A 166 10.92 33.53 -8.64
C PHE A 166 12.25 32.86 -8.26
N ALA A 167 13.25 32.99 -9.13
CA ALA A 167 14.58 32.45 -8.91
C ALA A 167 15.59 33.56 -8.68
N THR A 168 16.60 33.28 -7.87
CA THR A 168 17.76 34.13 -7.62
C THR A 168 19.02 33.37 -8.01
N VAL A 169 19.91 33.97 -8.77
CA VAL A 169 21.24 33.44 -9.10
C VAL A 169 22.28 34.24 -8.33
N THR A 170 22.95 33.58 -7.40
CA THR A 170 24.08 34.11 -6.63
C THR A 170 25.36 33.47 -7.14
N VAL A 171 26.33 34.29 -7.51
CA VAL A 171 27.69 33.83 -7.87
C VAL A 171 28.64 34.23 -6.75
N ASN A 172 29.27 33.23 -6.13
CA ASN A 172 30.26 33.39 -5.07
C ASN A 172 31.67 33.28 -5.68
N TYR A 173 32.43 34.39 -5.63
CA TYR A 173 33.80 34.45 -6.10
C TYR A 173 34.79 34.06 -4.99
N SER A 174 35.99 33.61 -5.37
CA SER A 174 37.04 33.20 -4.43
C SER A 174 37.51 34.32 -3.50
N ASN A 175 37.40 35.58 -3.96
CA ASN A 175 37.72 36.79 -3.19
C ASN A 175 36.59 37.20 -2.21
N GLY A 176 35.56 36.38 -2.04
CA GLY A 176 34.44 36.65 -1.13
C GLY A 176 33.36 37.59 -1.69
N LYS A 177 33.53 38.16 -2.88
CA LYS A 177 32.49 38.96 -3.56
C LYS A 177 31.31 38.05 -3.93
N GLN A 178 30.08 38.55 -3.74
CA GLN A 178 28.85 37.87 -4.16
C GLN A 178 28.05 38.76 -5.08
N VAL A 179 27.62 38.23 -6.23
CA VAL A 179 26.75 38.94 -7.17
C VAL A 179 25.41 38.20 -7.27
N LEU A 180 24.32 38.90 -6.99
CA LEU A 180 22.95 38.38 -6.97
C LEU A 180 22.14 38.96 -8.12
N LYS A 181 21.52 38.11 -8.93
CA LYS A 181 20.49 38.49 -9.94
C LYS A 181 19.20 37.69 -9.69
N ARG A 182 18.05 38.18 -10.17
CA ARG A 182 16.76 37.49 -9.97
C ARG A 182 15.89 37.51 -11.23
N THR A 183 15.03 36.51 -11.37
CA THR A 183 14.04 36.42 -12.44
C THR A 183 12.80 37.27 -12.15
N LYS A 184 11.92 37.37 -13.14
CA LYS A 184 10.54 37.84 -12.91
C LYS A 184 9.73 36.81 -12.12
N ILE A 185 8.76 37.28 -11.35
CA ILE A 185 7.83 36.42 -10.60
C ILE A 185 6.83 35.80 -11.57
N LYS A 186 6.67 34.47 -11.50
CA LYS A 186 5.57 33.76 -12.16
C LYS A 186 4.47 33.53 -11.13
N LYS A 187 3.20 33.62 -11.54
CA LYS A 187 2.05 33.54 -10.61
C LYS A 187 1.33 32.21 -10.73
N LYS A 188 0.89 31.66 -9.59
CA LYS A 188 0.02 30.49 -9.43
C LYS A 188 0.51 29.27 -10.22
N THR A 189 1.81 28.99 -10.14
CA THR A 189 2.42 27.82 -10.80
C THR A 189 3.48 27.19 -9.92
N ILE A 190 3.48 25.86 -9.86
CA ILE A 190 4.55 25.05 -9.27
C ILE A 190 5.56 24.57 -10.31
N SER A 191 5.30 24.87 -11.59
CA SER A 191 6.17 24.54 -12.71
C SER A 191 6.41 25.79 -13.56
N PRO A 192 7.15 26.78 -13.04
CA PRO A 192 7.39 28.02 -13.76
C PRO A 192 8.33 27.83 -14.94
N TYR A 193 7.92 28.33 -16.11
CA TYR A 193 8.80 28.52 -17.25
C TYR A 193 9.37 29.95 -17.24
N PHE A 194 10.67 30.09 -17.01
CA PHE A 194 11.37 31.38 -16.94
C PHE A 194 12.02 31.73 -18.27
N ASN A 195 12.91 30.84 -18.74
CA ASN A 195 13.82 31.04 -19.87
C ASN A 195 14.58 32.37 -19.81
N GLU A 196 15.13 32.68 -18.64
CA GLU A 196 15.87 33.92 -18.37
C GLU A 196 17.38 33.61 -18.23
N THR A 197 18.21 34.39 -18.91
CA THR A 197 19.67 34.21 -18.96
C THR A 197 20.38 35.34 -18.22
N PHE A 198 21.28 34.96 -17.31
CA PHE A 198 22.10 35.87 -16.53
C PHE A 198 23.57 35.70 -16.88
N VAL A 199 24.21 36.83 -17.19
CA VAL A 199 25.65 36.89 -17.48
C VAL A 199 26.39 37.50 -16.30
N PHE A 200 27.51 36.90 -15.91
CA PHE A 200 28.40 37.36 -14.86
C PHE A 200 29.82 37.49 -15.41
N GLU A 201 30.37 38.68 -15.24
CA GLU A 201 31.73 39.05 -15.66
C GLU A 201 32.52 39.40 -14.38
N PRO A 202 33.71 38.82 -14.14
CA PRO A 202 34.51 39.16 -12.98
C PRO A 202 35.07 40.57 -13.13
N GLU A 203 34.50 41.53 -12.42
CA GLU A 203 35.02 42.90 -12.41
C GLU A 203 36.44 42.93 -11.82
N ILE A 204 37.37 43.55 -12.55
CA ILE A 204 38.69 43.93 -12.07
C ILE A 204 38.49 45.18 -11.19
N THR A 205 38.66 45.05 -9.88
CA THR A 205 38.70 46.23 -9.01
C THR A 205 40.04 46.93 -9.21
N GLU A 206 40.07 48.03 -9.96
CA GLU A 206 41.17 48.98 -9.88
C GLU A 206 41.11 49.67 -8.51
N SER A 207 42.05 49.34 -7.63
CA SER A 207 42.30 50.13 -6.43
C SER A 207 42.70 51.54 -6.85
N LYS A 208 41.83 52.52 -6.63
CA LYS A 208 42.16 53.95 -6.76
C LYS A 208 43.06 54.39 -5.61
N GLU A 209 44.28 53.89 -5.54
CA GLU A 209 45.34 54.54 -4.77
C GLU A 209 46.63 54.42 -5.59
N LYS A 210 47.09 55.57 -6.07
CA LYS A 210 48.44 55.73 -6.61
C LYS A 210 49.39 55.56 -5.42
N ASP A 211 49.95 54.37 -5.25
CA ASP A 211 51.35 54.25 -4.85
C ASP A 211 51.92 52.86 -5.15
N ILE A 212 53.17 52.90 -5.58
CA ILE A 212 53.95 51.81 -6.16
C ILE A 212 54.37 50.85 -5.05
N SER A 213 53.85 49.61 -5.03
CA SER A 213 54.63 48.40 -4.69
C SER A 213 53.83 47.11 -4.92
N HIS A 214 54.57 46.08 -5.33
CA HIS A 214 54.12 44.76 -5.76
C HIS A 214 53.17 44.04 -4.78
N TYR A 215 51.92 43.86 -5.18
CA TYR A 215 51.07 42.74 -4.76
C TYR A 215 50.36 42.16 -5.99
N PRO A 216 50.28 40.82 -6.17
CA PRO A 216 49.54 40.25 -7.28
C PRO A 216 48.05 40.60 -7.14
N LEU A 217 47.45 41.20 -8.17
CA LEU A 217 45.99 41.35 -8.30
C LEU A 217 45.33 39.98 -8.08
N GLU A 218 44.66 39.78 -6.96
CA GLU A 218 43.88 38.57 -6.73
C GLU A 218 42.66 38.56 -7.65
N ARG A 219 42.78 37.83 -8.77
CA ARG A 219 41.64 37.50 -9.63
C ARG A 219 40.69 36.60 -8.86
N GLY A 220 39.48 37.07 -8.62
CA GLY A 220 38.40 36.25 -8.07
C GLY A 220 37.96 35.20 -9.10
N GLU A 221 38.38 33.95 -8.95
CA GLU A 221 37.83 32.84 -9.71
C GLU A 221 36.40 32.55 -9.23
N VAL A 222 35.53 32.10 -10.14
CA VAL A 222 34.17 31.71 -9.77
C VAL A 222 34.22 30.42 -8.93
N GLY A 223 33.89 30.53 -7.65
CA GLY A 223 33.90 29.39 -6.73
C GLY A 223 32.64 28.54 -6.81
N GLU A 224 31.47 29.17 -6.71
CA GLU A 224 30.18 28.49 -6.60
C GLU A 224 29.05 29.33 -7.21
N VAL A 225 28.11 28.66 -7.88
CA VAL A 225 26.84 29.25 -8.33
C VAL A 225 25.71 28.66 -7.49
N VAL A 226 24.91 29.52 -6.88
CA VAL A 226 23.73 29.15 -6.08
C VAL A 226 22.48 29.70 -6.76
N VAL A 227 21.60 28.81 -7.21
CA VAL A 227 20.28 29.16 -7.74
C VAL A 227 19.24 28.90 -6.66
N GLY A 228 18.79 29.94 -5.97
CA GLY A 228 17.74 29.87 -4.94
C GLY A 228 16.35 30.12 -5.53
N LEU A 229 15.37 29.31 -5.14
CA LEU A 229 13.97 29.50 -5.52
C LEU A 229 13.14 29.96 -4.32
N TRP A 230 12.22 30.87 -4.61
CA TRP A 230 11.45 31.61 -3.61
C TRP A 230 10.02 31.82 -4.06
N HIS A 231 9.10 31.83 -3.11
CA HIS A 231 7.72 32.26 -3.30
C HIS A 231 7.57 33.72 -2.89
N ALA A 232 7.02 34.54 -3.79
CA ALA A 232 6.66 35.91 -3.50
C ALA A 232 5.43 35.98 -2.59
N SER A 233 5.60 36.53 -1.39
CA SER A 233 4.51 36.74 -0.43
C SER A 233 3.63 37.92 -0.87
N SER A 234 2.32 37.81 -0.73
CA SER A 234 1.33 38.81 -1.21
C SER A 234 1.03 39.93 -0.19
N GLY A 235 1.51 39.82 1.05
CA GLY A 235 1.29 40.79 2.12
C GLY A 235 2.36 41.88 2.19
N MET A 236 1.95 43.12 2.50
CA MET A 236 2.88 44.23 2.80
C MET A 236 3.78 43.85 3.98
N GLY A 237 5.08 43.68 3.73
CA GLY A 237 6.10 43.42 4.76
C GLY A 237 6.45 41.94 5.01
N GLU A 238 5.81 40.98 4.32
CA GLU A 238 6.16 39.56 4.45
C GLU A 238 7.39 39.19 3.62
N GLN A 239 8.35 38.50 4.24
CA GLN A 239 9.55 38.02 3.56
C GLN A 239 9.21 36.90 2.56
N PRO A 240 9.92 36.79 1.43
CA PRO A 240 9.74 35.68 0.49
C PRO A 240 9.99 34.32 1.15
N ALA A 241 9.10 33.36 0.90
CA ALA A 241 9.26 32.01 1.44
C ALA A 241 10.22 31.20 0.58
N PHE A 242 11.24 30.60 1.19
CA PHE A 242 12.21 29.76 0.48
C PHE A 242 11.57 28.44 0.04
N LEU A 243 11.91 28.02 -1.19
CA LEU A 243 11.42 26.78 -1.80
C LEU A 243 12.53 25.75 -1.99
N GLY A 244 13.79 26.16 -2.01
CA GLY A 244 14.95 25.29 -2.23
C GLY A 244 16.05 25.97 -3.04
N GLU A 245 17.25 25.40 -3.05
CA GLU A 245 18.38 25.92 -3.83
C GLU A 245 19.15 24.81 -4.57
N VAL A 246 19.74 25.16 -5.69
CA VAL A 246 20.72 24.34 -6.41
C VAL A 246 22.09 24.98 -6.23
N ARG A 247 23.09 24.20 -5.84
CA ARG A 247 24.47 24.65 -5.71
C ARG A 247 25.34 23.89 -6.71
N VAL A 248 26.09 24.62 -7.52
CA VAL A 248 27.01 24.05 -8.50
C VAL A 248 28.40 24.62 -8.26
N THR A 249 29.34 23.75 -7.88
CA THR A 249 30.75 24.11 -7.70
C THR A 249 31.46 24.03 -9.06
N LEU A 250 32.13 25.11 -9.47
CA LEU A 250 32.73 25.21 -10.80
C LEU A 250 34.23 24.86 -10.85
N LYS A 251 34.83 24.46 -9.72
CA LYS A 251 36.27 24.15 -9.56
C LYS A 251 36.83 23.06 -10.50
N GLY A 252 35.99 22.23 -11.13
CA GLY A 252 36.40 21.18 -12.08
C GLY A 252 36.06 21.45 -13.56
N LEU A 253 35.18 22.42 -13.84
CA LEU A 253 34.69 22.74 -15.19
C LEU A 253 35.64 23.65 -15.99
N GLN A 254 36.62 24.27 -15.32
CA GLN A 254 37.59 25.17 -15.93
C GLN A 254 38.68 24.49 -16.77
N LYS A 255 38.81 23.16 -16.69
CA LYS A 255 39.86 22.39 -17.41
C LYS A 255 39.40 21.76 -18.74
N GLN A 256 38.14 21.92 -19.13
CA GLN A 256 37.61 21.39 -20.39
C GLN A 256 37.14 22.53 -21.31
N PRO A 257 37.34 22.43 -22.63
CA PRO A 257 36.93 23.46 -23.56
C PRO A 257 35.39 23.56 -23.63
N THR A 258 34.86 24.77 -23.47
CA THR A 258 33.58 25.27 -24.00
C THR A 258 32.37 24.32 -23.97
N ASN A 259 32.06 23.65 -22.84
CA ASN A 259 30.85 22.83 -22.76
C ASN A 259 29.74 23.56 -21.97
N THR A 260 28.70 23.97 -22.69
CA THR A 260 27.40 24.32 -22.11
C THR A 260 26.81 23.08 -21.44
N THR A 261 26.58 23.12 -20.14
CA THR A 261 25.96 22.00 -19.40
C THR A 261 24.52 22.33 -19.11
N THR A 262 23.60 21.58 -19.72
CA THR A 262 22.15 21.74 -19.52
C THR A 262 21.61 20.49 -18.82
N ALA A 263 21.08 20.66 -17.62
CA ALA A 263 20.61 19.53 -16.81
C ALA A 263 19.50 19.92 -15.82
N TRP A 264 18.76 18.91 -15.38
CA TRP A 264 17.82 19.02 -14.27
C TRP A 264 18.53 18.78 -12.93
N TYR A 265 18.44 19.74 -12.02
CA TYR A 265 18.99 19.67 -10.68
C TYR A 265 17.88 19.64 -9.64
N PHE A 266 17.95 18.72 -8.68
CA PHE A 266 17.01 18.69 -7.57
C PHE A 266 17.31 19.81 -6.57
N LEU A 267 16.26 20.48 -6.11
CA LEU A 267 16.39 21.50 -5.07
C LEU A 267 16.83 20.88 -3.74
N GLN A 268 17.66 21.62 -3.01
CA GLN A 268 18.21 21.24 -1.72
C GLN A 268 17.86 22.29 -0.64
N PRO A 269 17.81 21.90 0.64
CA PRO A 269 17.75 22.85 1.76
C PRO A 269 18.92 23.83 1.78
N ARG A 270 18.72 25.00 2.43
CA ARG A 270 19.82 25.93 2.68
C ARG A 270 20.91 25.26 3.47
N GLN A 271 22.16 25.53 3.08
CA GLN A 271 23.31 25.15 3.88
C GLN A 271 23.21 25.79 5.27
N VAL A 272 23.66 25.07 6.30
CA VAL A 272 23.54 25.49 7.71
C VAL A 272 24.07 26.91 7.94
N LYS A 273 25.15 27.29 7.24
CA LYS A 273 25.77 28.64 7.30
C LYS A 273 24.88 29.78 6.79
N HIS A 274 23.88 29.50 5.97
CA HIS A 274 23.00 30.47 5.32
C HIS A 274 21.56 30.45 5.89
N ARG A 275 21.32 29.72 6.98
CA ARG A 275 20.02 29.73 7.66
C ARG A 275 19.90 31.01 8.51
N PRO A 276 18.76 31.72 8.48
CA PRO A 276 18.58 32.89 9.33
C PRO A 276 18.60 32.48 10.81
N ASN A 277 19.51 33.08 11.59
CA ASN A 277 19.59 32.97 13.06
C ASN A 277 18.40 33.67 13.74
N LYS A 278 17.17 33.19 13.51
CA LYS A 278 15.96 33.60 14.24
C LYS A 278 15.44 32.47 15.13
N ILE A 279 16.34 31.88 15.91
CA ILE A 279 15.98 31.26 17.19
C ILE A 279 16.88 31.94 18.23
N SER A 280 16.35 32.99 18.84
CA SER A 280 16.94 33.64 20.00
C SER A 280 16.81 32.73 21.22
N ASN A 281 17.95 32.47 21.86
CA ASN A 281 18.15 32.41 23.31
C ASN A 281 17.02 31.77 24.15
N SER A 282 17.10 30.46 24.34
CA SER A 282 17.04 29.91 25.70
C SER A 282 18.43 29.38 26.01
N SER A 283 19.07 29.92 27.05
CA SER A 283 20.34 29.44 27.57
C SER A 283 20.22 27.98 27.97
N THR A 284 20.70 27.08 27.13
CA THR A 284 21.01 25.70 27.52
C THR A 284 22.04 25.16 26.55
N SER A 285 23.04 24.49 27.11
CA SER A 285 24.23 23.91 26.48
C SER A 285 23.96 23.16 25.17
N PRO A 286 24.98 22.93 24.31
CA PRO A 286 24.84 22.15 23.09
C PRO A 286 24.55 20.67 23.41
N GLY A 287 23.28 20.37 23.65
CA GLY A 287 22.76 19.06 24.03
C GLY A 287 21.33 19.21 24.55
N ALA A 288 20.36 18.70 23.78
CA ALA A 288 18.91 18.71 24.04
C ALA A 288 18.13 19.97 23.61
N VAL A 289 17.83 20.05 22.30
CA VAL A 289 16.57 20.66 21.84
C VAL A 289 15.42 19.93 22.55
N PRO A 290 14.41 20.59 23.13
CA PRO A 290 13.25 19.90 23.68
C PRO A 290 12.64 19.01 22.58
N GLY A 291 12.73 17.69 22.75
CA GLY A 291 12.32 16.74 21.73
C GLY A 291 10.86 16.97 21.35
N LEU A 292 10.57 16.98 20.05
CA LEU A 292 9.18 17.06 19.53
C LEU A 292 8.38 15.78 19.77
N GLY A 293 9.02 14.78 20.37
CA GLY A 293 8.55 13.41 20.49
C GLY A 293 9.24 12.48 19.50
N SER A 294 8.89 11.21 19.57
CA SER A 294 9.39 10.15 18.69
C SER A 294 8.24 9.28 18.20
N LEU A 295 8.34 8.81 16.97
CA LEU A 295 7.34 7.98 16.30
C LEU A 295 7.91 6.58 16.04
N ARG A 296 7.21 5.54 16.46
CA ARG A 296 7.57 4.14 16.18
C ARG A 296 6.93 3.66 14.89
N LEU A 297 7.74 3.18 13.96
CA LEU A 297 7.31 2.62 12.68
C LEU A 297 7.83 1.19 12.49
N LYS A 298 7.05 0.34 11.84
CA LYS A 298 7.53 -0.92 11.23
C LYS A 298 7.40 -0.79 9.72
N ILE A 299 8.50 -0.94 8.99
CA ILE A 299 8.52 -0.73 7.54
C ILE A 299 8.88 -2.03 6.83
N HIS A 300 8.11 -2.39 5.82
CA HIS A 300 8.35 -3.50 4.93
C HIS A 300 8.36 -2.96 3.50
N TYR A 301 9.55 -2.81 2.94
CA TYR A 301 9.75 -2.35 1.57
C TYR A 301 10.32 -3.47 0.72
N THR A 302 9.67 -3.80 -0.39
CA THR A 302 10.15 -4.79 -1.36
C THR A 302 10.16 -4.17 -2.76
N ALA A 303 11.23 -4.38 -3.51
CA ALA A 303 11.37 -3.96 -4.90
C ALA A 303 11.73 -5.18 -5.75
N ASP A 304 10.71 -5.78 -6.37
CA ASP A 304 10.88 -6.97 -7.19
C ASP A 304 11.17 -6.55 -8.64
N HIS A 305 12.30 -7.01 -9.17
CA HIS A 305 12.72 -6.74 -10.55
C HIS A 305 12.24 -7.91 -11.42
N VAL A 306 11.05 -7.76 -11.99
CA VAL A 306 10.36 -8.79 -12.76
C VAL A 306 10.83 -8.76 -14.21
N PHE A 307 11.45 -9.86 -14.63
CA PHE A 307 11.89 -10.12 -15.99
C PHE A 307 10.71 -10.64 -16.85
N GLN A 308 10.96 -10.85 -18.15
CA GLN A 308 9.99 -11.47 -19.04
C GLN A 308 9.72 -12.94 -18.64
N SER A 309 8.50 -13.43 -18.87
CA SER A 309 8.06 -14.77 -18.43
C SER A 309 9.01 -15.90 -18.83
N ALA A 310 9.57 -15.83 -20.04
CA ALA A 310 10.52 -16.82 -20.58
C ALA A 310 11.75 -17.05 -19.68
N MET A 311 12.18 -16.02 -18.93
CA MET A 311 13.32 -16.13 -18.00
C MET A 311 13.00 -17.01 -16.79
N TYR A 312 11.72 -17.24 -16.47
CA TYR A 312 11.29 -18.02 -15.32
C TYR A 312 10.89 -19.46 -15.69
N ASP A 313 10.95 -19.85 -16.97
CA ASP A 313 10.47 -21.15 -17.45
C ASP A 313 11.09 -22.33 -16.70
N ILE A 314 12.40 -22.29 -16.44
CA ILE A 314 13.12 -23.35 -15.73
C ILE A 314 12.62 -23.49 -14.29
N LEU A 315 12.57 -22.38 -13.56
CA LEU A 315 12.08 -22.36 -12.17
C LEU A 315 10.62 -22.79 -12.10
N ARG A 316 9.80 -22.28 -13.01
CA ARG A 316 8.38 -22.63 -13.12
C ARG A 316 8.21 -24.13 -13.33
N ASN A 317 8.90 -24.72 -14.30
CA ASN A 317 8.79 -26.14 -14.61
C ASN A 317 9.25 -27.00 -13.43
N LEU A 318 10.34 -26.62 -12.76
CA LEU A 318 10.84 -27.30 -11.57
C LEU A 318 9.80 -27.32 -10.42
N LEU A 319 9.12 -26.19 -10.19
CA LEU A 319 8.05 -26.10 -9.18
C LEU A 319 6.84 -26.97 -9.57
N LEU A 320 6.41 -26.93 -10.83
CA LEU A 320 5.25 -27.71 -11.30
C LEU A 320 5.52 -29.23 -11.30
N GLN A 321 6.76 -29.65 -11.54
CA GLN A 321 7.18 -31.05 -11.49
C GLN A 321 7.27 -31.62 -10.06
N SER A 322 7.14 -30.78 -9.02
CA SER A 322 7.30 -31.21 -7.63
C SER A 322 6.36 -32.36 -7.21
N VAL A 323 5.19 -32.50 -7.84
CA VAL A 323 4.25 -33.62 -7.59
C VAL A 323 4.82 -34.97 -8.02
N ASN A 324 5.69 -34.98 -9.04
CA ASN A 324 6.20 -36.20 -9.66
C ASN A 324 7.49 -36.71 -9.00
N ILE A 325 8.06 -35.95 -8.05
CA ILE A 325 9.31 -36.29 -7.38
C ILE A 325 9.01 -37.11 -6.13
N GLN A 326 9.69 -38.25 -6.00
CA GLN A 326 9.64 -39.10 -4.80
C GLN A 326 11.06 -39.30 -4.24
N PRO A 327 11.27 -39.15 -2.92
CA PRO A 327 10.29 -38.71 -1.93
C PRO A 327 9.91 -37.23 -2.12
N ILE A 328 8.69 -36.83 -1.73
CA ILE A 328 8.22 -35.44 -1.85
C ILE A 328 9.12 -34.42 -1.12
N THR A 329 9.90 -34.89 -0.14
CA THR A 329 10.92 -34.10 0.58
C THR A 329 12.05 -33.60 -0.32
N SER A 330 12.29 -34.25 -1.46
CA SER A 330 13.26 -33.83 -2.47
C SER A 330 12.68 -32.86 -3.51
N SER A 331 11.39 -32.54 -3.42
CA SER A 331 10.75 -31.60 -4.33
C SER A 331 11.16 -30.15 -4.06
N ALA A 332 11.20 -29.33 -5.11
CA ALA A 332 11.57 -27.93 -5.00
C ALA A 332 10.62 -27.15 -4.07
N VAL A 333 9.32 -27.48 -4.08
CA VAL A 333 8.34 -26.85 -3.18
C VAL A 333 8.62 -27.18 -1.71
N TYR A 334 8.96 -28.44 -1.38
CA TYR A 334 9.29 -28.82 -0.01
C TYR A 334 10.57 -28.14 0.47
N ILE A 335 11.64 -28.20 -0.34
CA ILE A 335 12.93 -27.58 -0.02
C ILE A 335 12.77 -26.07 0.21
N LEU A 336 12.02 -25.38 -0.66
CA LEU A 336 11.74 -23.96 -0.48
C LEU A 336 11.04 -23.68 0.86
N GLY A 337 10.09 -24.53 1.24
CA GLY A 337 9.43 -24.46 2.54
C GLY A 337 10.40 -24.56 3.71
N GLU A 338 11.42 -25.40 3.61
CA GLU A 338 12.40 -25.64 4.68
C GLU A 338 13.48 -24.56 4.79
N ILE A 339 14.00 -24.07 3.67
CA ILE A 339 15.04 -23.03 3.65
C ILE A 339 14.49 -21.66 4.04
N VAL A 340 13.20 -21.38 3.85
CA VAL A 340 12.59 -20.10 4.25
C VAL A 340 12.08 -20.19 5.69
N ALA A 341 12.55 -19.29 6.55
CA ALA A 341 12.15 -19.28 7.97
C ALA A 341 10.65 -19.02 8.16
N SER A 342 10.10 -18.04 7.43
CA SER A 342 8.67 -17.74 7.44
C SER A 342 7.91 -18.60 6.43
N LYS A 343 7.22 -19.63 6.91
CA LYS A 343 6.40 -20.52 6.07
C LYS A 343 5.32 -19.76 5.29
N MET A 344 4.81 -18.64 5.81
CA MET A 344 3.84 -17.78 5.11
C MET A 344 4.47 -17.03 3.92
N GLU A 345 5.72 -16.56 4.05
CA GLU A 345 6.42 -15.86 2.97
C GLU A 345 6.75 -16.79 1.80
N ALA A 346 7.01 -18.07 2.09
CA ALA A 346 7.14 -19.10 1.06
C ALA A 346 5.79 -19.50 0.46
N ALA A 347 4.79 -19.78 1.31
CA ALA A 347 3.48 -20.27 0.87
C ALA A 347 2.74 -19.27 -0.01
N GLN A 348 2.84 -17.96 0.26
CA GLN A 348 2.10 -16.93 -0.48
C GLN A 348 2.35 -16.97 -2.01
N PRO A 349 3.59 -16.77 -2.51
CA PRO A 349 3.85 -16.80 -3.95
C PRO A 349 3.70 -18.22 -4.52
N LEU A 350 4.04 -19.27 -3.76
CA LEU A 350 3.85 -20.66 -4.19
C LEU A 350 2.38 -20.97 -4.50
N VAL A 351 1.47 -20.65 -3.58
CA VAL A 351 0.03 -20.91 -3.78
C VAL A 351 -0.49 -20.14 -4.98
N ARG A 352 -0.09 -18.88 -5.16
CA ARG A 352 -0.52 -18.06 -6.30
C ARG A 352 -0.08 -18.65 -7.63
N VAL A 353 1.17 -19.06 -7.76
CA VAL A 353 1.68 -19.76 -8.95
C VAL A 353 0.93 -21.08 -9.17
N LEU A 354 0.81 -21.91 -8.13
CA LEU A 354 0.16 -23.22 -8.25
C LEU A 354 -1.34 -23.14 -8.56
N VAL A 355 -2.04 -22.10 -8.08
CA VAL A 355 -3.44 -21.82 -8.45
C VAL A 355 -3.53 -21.38 -9.89
N HIS A 356 -2.62 -20.51 -10.34
CA HIS A 356 -2.57 -20.06 -11.72
C HIS A 356 -2.44 -21.25 -12.69
N TYR A 357 -1.57 -22.22 -12.39
CA TYR A 357 -1.36 -23.44 -13.20
C TYR A 357 -2.27 -24.63 -12.83
N GLY A 358 -3.20 -24.48 -11.89
CA GLY A 358 -4.15 -25.54 -11.51
C GLY A 358 -3.53 -26.76 -10.80
N GLN A 359 -2.34 -26.63 -10.21
CA GLN A 359 -1.59 -27.72 -9.55
C GLN A 359 -1.63 -27.65 -8.01
N LEU A 360 -2.29 -26.64 -7.42
CA LEU A 360 -2.31 -26.43 -5.96
C LEU A 360 -2.74 -27.69 -5.19
N VAL A 361 -3.90 -28.26 -5.53
CA VAL A 361 -4.49 -29.39 -4.79
C VAL A 361 -3.58 -30.63 -4.88
N SER A 362 -2.98 -30.88 -6.05
CA SER A 362 -2.07 -32.01 -6.29
C SER A 362 -0.80 -31.92 -5.43
N VAL A 363 -0.12 -30.76 -5.44
CA VAL A 363 1.08 -30.51 -4.62
C VAL A 363 0.74 -30.57 -3.14
N MET A 364 -0.35 -29.92 -2.74
CA MET A 364 -0.81 -29.90 -1.35
C MET A 364 -1.13 -31.32 -0.86
N ARG A 365 -1.77 -32.16 -1.67
CA ARG A 365 -2.06 -33.57 -1.34
C ARG A 365 -0.79 -34.34 -1.01
N ALA A 366 0.24 -34.24 -1.86
CA ALA A 366 1.50 -34.94 -1.66
C ALA A 366 2.22 -34.50 -0.37
N LEU A 367 2.29 -33.18 -0.13
CA LEU A 367 2.89 -32.63 1.08
C LEU A 367 2.10 -32.99 2.34
N ALA A 368 0.77 -32.87 2.30
CA ALA A 368 -0.12 -33.20 3.41
C ALA A 368 -0.05 -34.69 3.76
N SER A 369 0.06 -35.57 2.77
CA SER A 369 0.23 -37.01 2.98
C SER A 369 1.50 -37.33 3.77
N HIS A 370 2.61 -36.67 3.42
CA HIS A 370 3.89 -36.83 4.14
C HIS A 370 3.87 -36.21 5.54
N GLU A 371 3.15 -35.10 5.73
CA GLU A 371 3.00 -34.50 7.06
C GLU A 371 2.15 -35.39 7.98
N ILE A 372 1.02 -35.90 7.48
CA ILE A 372 0.12 -36.78 8.24
C ILE A 372 0.80 -38.11 8.59
N SER A 373 1.65 -38.66 7.71
CA SER A 373 2.34 -39.93 7.98
C SER A 373 3.31 -39.87 9.16
N LYS A 374 3.70 -38.68 9.62
CA LYS A 374 4.55 -38.49 10.80
C LYS A 374 3.76 -38.39 12.10
N LEU A 375 2.44 -38.27 12.04
CA LEU A 375 1.60 -38.00 13.21
C LEU A 375 1.09 -39.28 13.84
N THR A 376 1.24 -39.40 15.15
CA THR A 376 0.68 -40.51 15.94
C THR A 376 -0.67 -40.16 16.56
N ASP A 377 -0.88 -38.88 16.91
CA ASP A 377 -2.11 -38.38 17.53
C ASP A 377 -2.96 -37.54 16.55
N PRO A 378 -4.22 -37.95 16.27
CA PRO A 378 -5.14 -37.19 15.43
C PRO A 378 -5.41 -35.76 15.91
N THR A 379 -5.24 -35.45 17.20
CA THR A 379 -5.50 -34.09 17.69
C THR A 379 -4.42 -33.09 17.28
N THR A 380 -3.26 -33.54 16.82
CA THR A 380 -2.14 -32.66 16.43
C THR A 380 -2.13 -32.27 14.96
N ILE A 381 -3.02 -32.88 14.14
CA ILE A 381 -3.08 -32.68 12.69
C ILE A 381 -3.22 -31.20 12.34
N PHE A 382 -2.26 -30.68 11.57
CA PHE A 382 -2.18 -29.29 11.09
C PHE A 382 -2.37 -28.19 12.15
N ARG A 383 -2.08 -28.49 13.43
CA ARG A 383 -1.98 -27.47 14.49
C ARG A 383 -0.63 -26.73 14.47
N GLY A 384 0.37 -27.29 13.81
CA GLY A 384 1.70 -26.71 13.65
C GLY A 384 1.78 -25.57 12.61
N ASN A 385 2.91 -24.85 12.66
CA ASN A 385 3.30 -23.87 11.66
C ASN A 385 4.08 -24.56 10.53
N THR A 386 3.37 -25.24 9.64
CA THR A 386 3.93 -26.02 8.53
C THR A 386 3.68 -25.34 7.19
N LEU A 387 4.40 -25.77 6.14
CA LEU A 387 4.16 -25.25 4.80
C LEU A 387 2.71 -25.55 4.35
N VAL A 388 2.21 -26.77 4.59
CA VAL A 388 0.84 -27.17 4.22
C VAL A 388 -0.20 -26.31 4.93
N SER A 389 -0.06 -26.07 6.24
CA SER A 389 -1.02 -25.23 6.97
C SER A 389 -1.03 -23.79 6.46
N LYS A 390 0.12 -23.25 6.02
CA LYS A 390 0.20 -21.92 5.41
C LYS A 390 -0.27 -21.87 3.95
N MET A 391 -0.09 -22.94 3.19
CA MET A 391 -0.66 -23.06 1.85
C MET A 391 -2.19 -23.10 1.90
N MET A 392 -2.75 -23.80 2.89
CA MET A 392 -4.19 -23.77 3.19
C MET A 392 -4.67 -22.37 3.56
N ASP A 393 -3.96 -21.67 4.47
CA ASP A 393 -4.29 -20.31 4.89
C ASP A 393 -4.35 -19.33 3.68
N GLU A 394 -3.35 -19.36 2.79
CA GLU A 394 -3.35 -18.51 1.58
C GLU A 394 -4.38 -18.96 0.55
N GLY A 395 -4.54 -20.26 0.31
CA GLY A 395 -5.52 -20.76 -0.65
C GLY A 395 -6.96 -20.41 -0.27
N MET A 396 -7.33 -20.57 1.01
CA MET A 396 -8.62 -20.12 1.54
C MET A 396 -8.79 -18.60 1.43
N ARG A 397 -7.74 -17.83 1.70
CA ARG A 397 -7.79 -16.36 1.55
C ARG A 397 -8.01 -15.95 0.10
N LEU A 398 -7.26 -16.55 -0.83
CA LEU A 398 -7.28 -16.21 -2.24
C LEU A 398 -8.62 -16.57 -2.91
N ALA A 399 -9.15 -17.76 -2.64
CA ALA A 399 -10.42 -18.20 -3.23
C ALA A 399 -11.65 -17.77 -2.43
N GLY A 400 -11.50 -17.62 -1.11
CA GLY A 400 -12.60 -17.48 -0.17
C GLY A 400 -12.98 -16.06 0.21
N LEU A 401 -12.18 -15.02 -0.11
CA LEU A 401 -12.45 -13.66 0.37
C LEU A 401 -13.86 -13.16 0.02
N HIS A 402 -14.32 -13.41 -1.20
CA HIS A 402 -15.69 -13.07 -1.61
C HIS A 402 -16.75 -13.87 -0.83
N TYR A 403 -16.54 -15.17 -0.71
CA TYR A 403 -17.42 -16.05 0.07
C TYR A 403 -17.53 -15.55 1.52
N LEU A 404 -16.40 -15.19 2.14
CA LEU A 404 -16.32 -14.61 3.48
C LEU A 404 -17.14 -13.32 3.57
N HIS A 405 -16.99 -12.39 2.62
CA HIS A 405 -17.76 -11.14 2.60
C HIS A 405 -19.25 -11.41 2.44
N SER A 406 -19.64 -12.27 1.51
CA SER A 406 -21.05 -12.61 1.25
C SER A 406 -21.73 -13.34 2.41
N THR A 407 -20.95 -13.91 3.32
CA THR A 407 -21.42 -14.67 4.49
C THR A 407 -21.42 -13.81 5.75
N LEU A 408 -20.30 -13.15 6.08
CA LEU A 408 -20.15 -12.44 7.34
C LEU A 408 -20.57 -10.96 7.29
N ARG A 409 -20.35 -10.26 6.17
CA ARG A 409 -20.52 -8.80 6.11
C ARG A 409 -21.92 -8.35 6.54
N PRO A 410 -23.04 -8.96 6.09
CA PRO A 410 -24.37 -8.52 6.51
C PRO A 410 -24.60 -8.63 8.02
N ALA A 411 -24.14 -9.72 8.65
CA ALA A 411 -24.26 -9.92 10.09
C ALA A 411 -23.37 -8.95 10.88
N MET A 412 -22.16 -8.71 10.40
CA MET A 412 -21.20 -7.79 11.05
C MET A 412 -21.58 -6.32 10.90
N GLU A 413 -22.15 -5.91 9.76
CA GLU A 413 -22.65 -4.54 9.57
C GLU A 413 -23.72 -4.16 10.59
N GLN A 414 -24.58 -5.10 11.01
CA GLN A 414 -25.53 -4.87 12.09
C GLN A 414 -24.83 -4.66 13.43
N VAL A 415 -23.80 -5.43 13.75
CA VAL A 415 -23.00 -5.25 14.98
C VAL A 415 -22.36 -3.86 15.00
N PHE A 416 -21.85 -3.40 13.86
CA PHE A 416 -21.25 -2.07 13.72
C PHE A 416 -22.27 -0.93 13.81
N LEU A 417 -23.51 -1.16 13.35
CA LEU A 417 -24.58 -0.18 13.37
C LEU A 417 -25.22 -0.06 14.76
N GLU A 418 -25.56 -1.20 15.37
CA GLU A 418 -26.30 -1.28 16.64
C GLU A 418 -25.41 -0.97 17.86
N LYS A 419 -24.12 -1.34 17.82
CA LYS A 419 -23.12 -1.11 18.89
C LYS A 419 -23.55 -1.50 20.32
N LYS A 420 -24.47 -2.47 20.44
CA LYS A 420 -24.91 -3.00 21.75
C LYS A 420 -23.74 -3.53 22.59
N THR A 421 -23.80 -3.33 23.90
CA THR A 421 -22.85 -3.90 24.86
C THR A 421 -23.06 -5.41 25.00
N CYS A 422 -21.96 -6.15 25.03
CA CYS A 422 -21.96 -7.62 25.20
C CYS A 422 -20.98 -8.08 26.28
N GLU A 423 -20.53 -7.19 27.18
CA GLU A 423 -19.61 -7.56 28.26
C GLU A 423 -20.38 -8.34 29.35
N ILE A 424 -19.93 -9.57 29.57
CA ILE A 424 -20.55 -10.54 30.48
C ILE A 424 -19.60 -10.97 31.61
N ASP A 425 -18.38 -10.42 31.64
CA ASP A 425 -17.39 -10.67 32.69
C ASP A 425 -17.78 -9.94 34.00
N PRO A 426 -18.08 -10.66 35.09
CA PRO A 426 -18.47 -10.07 36.38
C PRO A 426 -17.39 -9.18 37.01
N THR A 427 -16.12 -9.35 36.62
CA THR A 427 -15.03 -8.48 37.10
C THR A 427 -15.07 -7.08 36.48
N ARG A 428 -15.72 -6.95 35.31
CA ARG A 428 -15.82 -5.69 34.55
C ARG A 428 -17.18 -5.02 34.70
N VAL A 429 -18.24 -5.80 34.88
CA VAL A 429 -19.61 -5.33 35.07
C VAL A 429 -20.15 -5.87 36.39
N LYS A 430 -20.51 -4.98 37.31
CA LYS A 430 -21.00 -5.37 38.65
C LYS A 430 -22.51 -5.60 38.72
N ASP A 431 -23.28 -5.00 37.82
CA ASP A 431 -24.74 -5.09 37.83
C ASP A 431 -25.25 -6.35 37.10
N ALA A 432 -25.99 -7.20 37.82
CA ALA A 432 -26.49 -8.48 37.31
C ALA A 432 -27.55 -8.32 36.21
N ASN A 433 -28.41 -7.29 36.30
CA ASN A 433 -29.43 -7.03 35.27
C ASN A 433 -28.79 -6.59 33.95
N THR A 434 -27.74 -5.77 34.02
CA THR A 434 -26.93 -5.39 32.87
C THR A 434 -26.22 -6.60 32.26
N ILE A 435 -25.66 -7.52 33.06
CA ILE A 435 -25.05 -8.76 32.55
C ILE A 435 -26.09 -9.61 31.80
N GLN A 436 -27.30 -9.76 32.33
CA GLN A 436 -28.36 -10.53 31.69
C GLN A 436 -28.79 -9.93 30.34
N THR A 437 -28.88 -8.60 30.26
CA THR A 437 -29.17 -7.89 29.01
C THR A 437 -28.02 -8.03 28.00
N ASN A 438 -26.77 -7.87 28.44
CA ASN A 438 -25.58 -8.04 27.61
C ASN A 438 -25.45 -9.48 27.10
N LEU A 439 -25.83 -10.47 27.90
CA LEU A 439 -25.88 -11.87 27.51
C LEU A 439 -26.92 -12.11 26.42
N ALA A 440 -28.11 -11.52 26.52
CA ALA A 440 -29.14 -11.61 25.47
C ALA A 440 -28.64 -10.98 24.15
N ASN A 441 -28.01 -9.81 24.22
CA ASN A 441 -27.40 -9.16 23.04
C ASN A 441 -26.32 -10.04 22.41
N LEU A 442 -25.44 -10.64 23.22
CA LEU A 442 -24.38 -11.53 22.74
C LEU A 442 -24.97 -12.78 22.07
N LYS A 443 -26.00 -13.38 22.65
CA LYS A 443 -26.70 -14.54 22.07
C LYS A 443 -27.29 -14.19 20.70
N GLU A 444 -27.96 -13.05 20.58
CA GLU A 444 -28.53 -12.57 19.32
C GLU A 444 -27.46 -12.45 18.22
N TYR A 445 -26.33 -11.80 18.51
CA TYR A 445 -25.27 -11.64 17.52
C TYR A 445 -24.58 -12.96 17.15
N VAL A 446 -24.32 -13.84 18.13
CA VAL A 446 -23.71 -15.15 17.87
C VAL A 446 -24.63 -15.99 16.98
N GLU A 447 -25.93 -16.03 17.27
CA GLU A 447 -26.89 -16.83 16.48
C GLU A 447 -27.00 -16.34 15.03
N ARG A 448 -27.01 -15.01 14.82
CA ARG A 448 -27.00 -14.41 13.48
C ARG A 448 -25.75 -14.83 12.68
N VAL A 449 -24.57 -14.73 13.30
CA VAL A 449 -23.30 -15.11 12.65
C VAL A 449 -23.24 -16.62 12.41
N PHE A 450 -23.66 -17.42 13.39
CA PHE A 450 -23.69 -18.88 13.29
C PHE A 450 -24.60 -19.36 12.16
N THR A 451 -25.82 -18.82 12.08
CA THR A 451 -26.78 -19.12 11.03
C THR A 451 -26.25 -18.72 9.65
N ALA A 452 -25.64 -17.53 9.54
CA ALA A 452 -25.04 -17.08 8.30
C ALA A 452 -23.95 -18.04 7.81
N ILE A 453 -23.07 -18.52 8.71
CA ILE A 453 -22.01 -19.48 8.38
C ILE A 453 -22.61 -20.84 7.97
N THR A 454 -23.44 -21.45 8.81
CA THR A 454 -23.92 -22.83 8.60
C THR A 454 -24.80 -22.98 7.37
N THR A 455 -25.56 -21.94 6.99
CA THR A 455 -26.38 -21.93 5.77
C THR A 455 -25.61 -21.56 4.50
N SER A 456 -24.37 -21.07 4.63
CA SER A 456 -23.58 -20.60 3.49
C SER A 456 -22.88 -21.70 2.70
N GLY A 457 -22.82 -22.94 3.20
CA GLY A 457 -21.95 -23.99 2.63
C GLY A 457 -22.17 -24.29 1.14
N VAL A 458 -23.38 -24.08 0.59
CA VAL A 458 -23.65 -24.25 -0.85
C VAL A 458 -22.93 -23.24 -1.74
N ARG A 459 -22.54 -22.08 -1.19
CA ARG A 459 -21.82 -20.99 -1.87
C ARG A 459 -20.29 -21.09 -1.69
N CYS A 460 -19.79 -22.15 -1.04
CA CYS A 460 -18.36 -22.32 -0.82
C CYS A 460 -17.61 -22.47 -2.16
N PRO A 461 -16.48 -21.77 -2.39
CA PRO A 461 -15.76 -21.84 -3.66
C PRO A 461 -15.26 -23.25 -3.99
N PRO A 462 -15.32 -23.70 -5.26
CA PRO A 462 -14.90 -25.05 -5.66
C PRO A 462 -13.48 -25.43 -5.23
N LEU A 463 -12.52 -24.50 -5.38
CA LEU A 463 -11.13 -24.74 -4.98
C LEU A 463 -11.01 -25.03 -3.47
N MET A 464 -11.74 -24.29 -2.62
CA MET A 464 -11.76 -24.57 -1.19
C MET A 464 -12.38 -25.94 -0.90
N CYS A 465 -13.46 -26.28 -1.60
CA CYS A 465 -14.09 -27.59 -1.45
C CYS A 465 -13.16 -28.75 -1.81
N GLU A 466 -12.41 -28.63 -2.91
CA GLU A 466 -11.41 -29.62 -3.31
C GLU A 466 -10.28 -29.74 -2.28
N MET A 467 -9.80 -28.61 -1.76
CA MET A 467 -8.78 -28.60 -0.70
C MET A 467 -9.28 -29.30 0.57
N PHE A 468 -10.50 -28.99 1.03
CA PHE A 468 -11.09 -29.63 2.21
C PHE A 468 -11.38 -31.11 2.00
N TRP A 469 -11.89 -31.49 0.83
CA TRP A 469 -12.11 -32.89 0.47
C TRP A 469 -10.80 -33.68 0.49
N CYS A 470 -9.74 -33.13 -0.10
CA CYS A 470 -8.41 -33.73 -0.10
C CYS A 470 -7.89 -34.00 1.32
N LEU A 471 -7.94 -33.00 2.21
CA LEU A 471 -7.48 -33.17 3.59
C LEU A 471 -8.34 -34.17 4.37
N ARG A 472 -9.66 -34.15 4.15
CA ARG A 472 -10.61 -35.09 4.76
C ARG A 472 -10.28 -36.53 4.39
N GLU A 473 -10.02 -36.78 3.11
CA GLU A 473 -9.69 -38.09 2.56
C GLU A 473 -8.38 -38.63 3.16
N LEU A 474 -7.32 -37.82 3.16
CA LEU A 474 -6.02 -38.20 3.72
C LEU A 474 -6.12 -38.53 5.21
N ALA A 475 -6.81 -37.70 5.97
CA ALA A 475 -6.96 -37.90 7.41
C ALA A 475 -7.83 -39.12 7.74
N ALA A 476 -8.91 -39.36 6.99
CA ALA A 476 -9.76 -40.53 7.15
C ALA A 476 -9.01 -41.84 6.81
N THR A 477 -8.13 -41.80 5.80
CA THR A 477 -7.32 -42.94 5.39
C THR A 477 -6.27 -43.29 6.46
N HIS A 478 -5.61 -42.28 7.04
CA HIS A 478 -4.58 -42.50 8.06
C HIS A 478 -5.16 -42.87 9.44
N PHE A 479 -6.33 -42.32 9.80
CA PHE A 479 -6.97 -42.54 11.11
C PHE A 479 -8.38 -43.15 10.99
N PRO A 480 -8.53 -44.36 10.43
CA PRO A 480 -9.83 -44.95 10.13
C PRO A 480 -10.68 -45.23 11.38
N LYS A 481 -10.04 -45.42 12.54
CA LYS A 481 -10.70 -45.71 13.82
C LYS A 481 -11.42 -44.48 14.41
N ASN A 482 -11.06 -43.26 14.02
CA ASN A 482 -11.62 -42.04 14.60
C ASN A 482 -12.45 -41.26 13.58
N LYS A 483 -13.74 -41.60 13.52
CA LYS A 483 -14.71 -41.02 12.58
C LYS A 483 -14.88 -39.50 12.68
N GLU A 484 -14.53 -38.87 13.81
CA GLU A 484 -14.66 -37.41 13.98
C GLU A 484 -13.47 -36.64 13.38
N VAL A 485 -12.35 -37.30 13.08
CA VAL A 485 -11.16 -36.67 12.48
C VAL A 485 -11.48 -36.03 11.13
N ARG A 486 -12.42 -36.62 10.39
CA ARG A 486 -12.88 -36.07 9.10
C ARG A 486 -13.47 -34.66 9.24
N TYR A 487 -14.07 -34.35 10.39
CA TYR A 487 -14.64 -33.03 10.67
C TYR A 487 -13.63 -32.12 11.34
N SER A 488 -12.82 -32.66 12.26
CA SER A 488 -11.87 -31.87 13.03
C SER A 488 -10.82 -31.17 12.17
N VAL A 489 -10.32 -31.86 11.14
CA VAL A 489 -9.31 -31.32 10.21
C VAL A 489 -9.86 -30.13 9.44
N ILE A 490 -11.09 -30.23 8.91
CA ILE A 490 -11.71 -29.13 8.15
C ILE A 490 -12.07 -27.98 9.10
N SER A 491 -12.65 -28.29 10.26
CA SER A 491 -13.05 -27.29 11.26
C SER A 491 -11.88 -26.42 11.73
N GLY A 492 -10.72 -27.06 11.95
CA GLY A 492 -9.47 -26.38 12.31
C GLY A 492 -8.92 -25.41 11.25
N PHE A 493 -9.40 -25.48 10.01
CA PHE A 493 -9.09 -24.48 8.98
C PHE A 493 -10.23 -23.46 8.82
N ILE A 494 -11.46 -23.91 8.58
CA ILE A 494 -12.56 -23.01 8.21
C ILE A 494 -13.02 -22.12 9.38
N PHE A 495 -13.04 -22.62 10.63
CA PHE A 495 -13.39 -21.80 11.79
C PHE A 495 -12.16 -21.07 12.35
N LEU A 496 -11.08 -21.80 12.68
CA LEU A 496 -9.91 -21.25 13.37
C LEU A 496 -9.04 -20.34 12.53
N ARG A 497 -8.92 -20.59 11.24
CA ARG A 497 -7.97 -19.89 10.37
C ARG A 497 -8.66 -19.00 9.33
N PHE A 498 -9.99 -19.02 9.26
CA PHE A 498 -10.76 -18.25 8.28
C PHE A 498 -11.88 -17.42 8.93
N PHE A 499 -12.98 -18.01 9.41
CA PHE A 499 -14.11 -17.24 9.94
C PHE A 499 -13.81 -16.51 11.26
N ALA A 500 -13.26 -17.19 12.28
CA ALA A 500 -12.99 -16.57 13.57
C ALA A 500 -11.96 -15.42 13.49
N PRO A 501 -10.82 -15.57 12.78
CA PRO A 501 -9.90 -14.46 12.55
C PRO A 501 -10.54 -13.28 11.81
N ALA A 502 -11.47 -13.54 10.88
CA ALA A 502 -12.19 -12.49 10.16
C ALA A 502 -13.19 -11.73 11.05
N ILE A 503 -13.82 -12.41 12.00
CA ILE A 503 -14.69 -11.78 13.00
C ILE A 503 -13.85 -10.96 13.98
N LEU A 504 -12.73 -11.50 14.45
CA LEU A 504 -11.83 -10.85 15.40
C LEU A 504 -11.13 -9.62 14.79
N GLY A 505 -10.68 -9.74 13.54
CA GLY A 505 -9.93 -8.73 12.81
C GLY A 505 -10.56 -8.37 11.46
N PRO A 506 -11.77 -7.79 11.42
CA PRO A 506 -12.51 -7.55 10.17
C PRO A 506 -11.82 -6.59 9.21
N ARG A 507 -10.94 -5.71 9.70
CA ARG A 507 -10.09 -4.87 8.85
C ARG A 507 -9.04 -5.68 8.07
N LEU A 508 -8.53 -6.77 8.65
CA LEU A 508 -7.52 -7.63 8.00
C LEU A 508 -8.10 -8.45 6.85
N PHE A 509 -9.42 -8.59 6.82
CA PHE A 509 -10.17 -9.34 5.81
C PHE A 509 -11.06 -8.43 4.96
N ASP A 510 -10.83 -7.11 4.96
CA ASP A 510 -11.58 -6.11 4.19
C ASP A 510 -13.10 -6.11 4.40
N ILE A 511 -13.58 -6.60 5.55
CA ILE A 511 -15.01 -6.59 5.91
C ILE A 511 -15.44 -5.16 6.25
N THR A 512 -14.62 -4.42 6.98
CA THR A 512 -14.82 -2.99 7.23
C THR A 512 -13.52 -2.22 7.06
N THR A 513 -13.63 -1.01 6.53
CA THR A 513 -12.53 -0.04 6.47
C THR A 513 -12.56 0.92 7.67
N GLU A 514 -13.61 0.86 8.48
CA GLU A 514 -13.81 1.73 9.64
C GLU A 514 -13.02 1.21 10.85
N GLN A 515 -12.59 2.14 11.71
CA GLN A 515 -12.01 1.78 12.98
C GLN A 515 -13.09 1.31 13.93
N ILE A 516 -12.79 0.22 14.62
CA ILE A 516 -13.69 -0.40 15.57
C ILE A 516 -13.30 0.11 16.95
N ASP A 517 -14.25 0.69 17.67
CA ASP A 517 -14.05 1.15 19.04
C ASP A 517 -13.78 -0.02 20.00
N SER A 518 -13.20 0.27 21.17
CA SER A 518 -12.79 -0.74 22.15
C SER A 518 -13.94 -1.65 22.59
N GLN A 519 -15.13 -1.08 22.76
CA GLN A 519 -16.34 -1.81 23.14
C GLN A 519 -16.76 -2.79 22.04
N THR A 520 -16.84 -2.34 20.79
CA THR A 520 -17.21 -3.20 19.66
C THR A 520 -16.15 -4.27 19.41
N ASN A 521 -14.86 -3.96 19.56
CA ASN A 521 -13.78 -4.97 19.49
C ASN A 521 -13.94 -6.04 20.57
N ARG A 522 -14.34 -5.66 21.79
CA ARG A 522 -14.64 -6.62 22.86
C ARG A 522 -15.82 -7.51 22.49
N THR A 523 -16.90 -6.94 21.94
CA THR A 523 -18.05 -7.71 21.42
C THR A 523 -17.62 -8.70 20.34
N LEU A 524 -16.85 -8.26 19.34
CA LEU A 524 -16.32 -9.14 18.28
C LEU A 524 -15.41 -10.25 18.82
N THR A 525 -14.62 -9.96 19.86
CA THR A 525 -13.78 -10.96 20.52
C THR A 525 -14.63 -12.06 21.14
N LEU A 526 -15.72 -11.71 21.83
CA LEU A 526 -16.63 -12.67 22.44
C LEU A 526 -17.37 -13.50 21.37
N ILE A 527 -17.86 -12.86 20.30
CA ILE A 527 -18.49 -13.56 19.16
C ILE A 527 -17.49 -14.53 18.53
N SER A 528 -16.28 -14.07 18.22
CA SER A 528 -15.22 -14.89 17.62
C SER A 528 -14.85 -16.09 18.50
N LYS A 529 -14.73 -15.90 19.83
CA LYS A 529 -14.46 -16.99 20.77
C LYS A 529 -15.58 -18.03 20.74
N THR A 530 -16.85 -17.62 20.80
CA THR A 530 -17.99 -18.54 20.80
C THR A 530 -18.08 -19.33 19.49
N ILE A 531 -17.94 -18.66 18.34
CA ILE A 531 -17.94 -19.30 17.02
C ILE A 531 -16.77 -20.28 16.87
N GLN A 532 -15.58 -19.91 17.38
CA GLN A 532 -14.43 -20.82 17.38
C GLN A 532 -14.68 -22.07 18.22
N SER A 533 -15.23 -21.89 19.43
CA SER A 533 -15.52 -22.99 20.33
C SER A 533 -16.55 -23.96 19.73
N LEU A 534 -17.58 -23.44 19.03
CA LEU A 534 -18.55 -24.27 18.31
C LEU A 534 -17.91 -25.13 17.22
N GLY A 535 -16.95 -24.59 16.46
CA GLY A 535 -16.16 -25.37 15.51
C GLY A 535 -15.33 -26.48 16.18
N ASN A 536 -14.81 -26.22 17.38
CA ASN A 536 -14.02 -27.20 18.14
C ASN A 536 -14.86 -28.34 18.73
N LEU A 537 -16.17 -28.17 18.93
CA LEU A 537 -17.05 -29.23 19.48
C LEU A 537 -17.10 -30.47 18.60
N VAL A 538 -16.99 -30.29 17.28
CA VAL A 538 -16.94 -31.40 16.32
C VAL A 538 -15.56 -32.06 16.31
N SER A 539 -14.57 -31.49 17.00
CA SER A 539 -13.17 -31.94 17.03
C SER A 539 -12.77 -32.73 18.29
N CYS A 540 -13.54 -32.65 19.38
CA CYS A 540 -13.15 -33.19 20.68
C CYS A 540 -14.08 -34.33 21.15
N ARG A 541 -13.46 -35.46 21.53
CA ARG A 541 -14.08 -36.63 22.16
C ARG A 541 -14.35 -36.46 23.68
N GLY A 542 -14.38 -35.24 24.21
CA GLY A 542 -14.61 -34.99 25.63
C GLY A 542 -15.88 -34.18 25.84
N GLY A 543 -16.76 -34.64 26.73
CA GLY A 543 -17.98 -33.91 27.10
C GLY A 543 -17.72 -32.49 27.60
N ALA A 544 -18.81 -31.78 27.93
CA ALA A 544 -18.88 -30.36 28.27
C ALA A 544 -17.76 -29.81 29.21
N GLY A 545 -17.08 -30.64 30.00
CA GLY A 545 -16.05 -30.27 30.97
C GLY A 545 -14.68 -29.83 30.43
N SER A 546 -14.32 -30.07 29.16
CA SER A 546 -12.98 -29.67 28.65
C SER A 546 -12.94 -28.29 27.98
N VAL A 547 -14.08 -27.61 27.80
CA VAL A 547 -14.17 -26.40 26.95
C VAL A 547 -14.19 -25.09 27.76
N CYS A 548 -14.52 -25.15 29.05
CA CYS A 548 -14.68 -23.95 29.88
C CYS A 548 -13.39 -23.61 30.65
N LYS A 549 -12.43 -22.96 29.97
CA LYS A 549 -11.29 -22.31 30.65
C LYS A 549 -11.70 -21.01 31.37
N GLU A 550 -12.82 -20.42 30.96
CA GLU A 550 -13.32 -19.12 31.43
C GLU A 550 -14.75 -19.31 31.96
N GLU A 551 -14.93 -19.31 33.28
CA GLU A 551 -16.19 -19.62 33.98
C GLU A 551 -17.35 -18.71 33.54
N TYR A 552 -17.08 -17.43 33.30
CA TYR A 552 -18.11 -16.46 32.85
C TYR A 552 -18.71 -16.76 31.46
N MET A 553 -18.04 -17.55 30.62
CA MET A 553 -18.54 -17.92 29.29
C MET A 553 -19.48 -19.14 29.32
N GLU A 554 -19.59 -19.84 30.44
CA GLU A 554 -20.38 -21.07 30.57
C GLU A 554 -21.85 -20.85 30.21
N CYS A 555 -22.43 -19.72 30.65
CA CYS A 555 -23.81 -19.34 30.34
C CYS A 555 -24.09 -19.17 28.84
N VAL A 556 -23.08 -18.74 28.06
CA VAL A 556 -23.17 -18.63 26.60
C VAL A 556 -23.05 -20.03 25.99
N TYR A 557 -22.04 -20.79 26.41
CA TYR A 557 -21.82 -22.13 25.87
C TYR A 557 -22.99 -23.07 26.09
N ARG A 558 -23.66 -23.02 27.24
CA ARG A 558 -24.84 -23.84 27.54
C ARG A 558 -25.98 -23.64 26.52
N GLU A 559 -26.13 -22.43 25.97
CA GLU A 559 -27.18 -22.12 24.99
C GLU A 559 -26.85 -22.66 23.59
N PHE A 560 -25.58 -22.60 23.20
CA PHE A 560 -25.15 -22.99 21.85
C PHE A 560 -24.63 -24.43 21.78
N TYR A 561 -24.37 -25.10 22.90
CA TYR A 561 -23.85 -26.47 22.94
C TYR A 561 -24.99 -27.51 22.93
N THR A 562 -25.96 -27.30 22.04
CA THR A 562 -27.07 -28.24 21.82
C THR A 562 -26.73 -29.17 20.65
N GLU A 563 -27.37 -30.35 20.60
CA GLU A 563 -27.24 -31.27 19.46
C GLU A 563 -27.59 -30.61 18.10
N ARG A 564 -28.56 -29.69 18.08
CA ARG A 564 -28.95 -28.93 16.87
C ARG A 564 -27.76 -28.17 16.26
N HIS A 565 -27.05 -27.42 17.09
CA HIS A 565 -25.88 -26.64 16.66
C HIS A 565 -24.75 -27.56 16.18
N ILE A 566 -24.47 -28.64 16.91
CA ILE A 566 -23.44 -29.62 16.53
C ILE A 566 -23.79 -30.24 15.16
N GLN A 567 -25.04 -30.63 14.96
CA GLN A 567 -25.50 -31.22 13.71
C GLN A 567 -25.43 -30.22 12.54
N ALA A 568 -25.78 -28.96 12.76
CA ALA A 568 -25.66 -27.90 11.75
C ALA A 568 -24.19 -27.68 11.32
N VAL A 569 -23.24 -27.70 12.27
CA VAL A 569 -21.81 -27.63 11.95
C VAL A 569 -21.35 -28.87 11.18
N LYS A 570 -21.76 -30.09 11.59
CA LYS A 570 -21.43 -31.32 10.87
C LYS A 570 -21.92 -31.27 9.42
N GLN A 571 -23.20 -30.93 9.21
CA GLN A 571 -23.79 -30.78 7.88
C GLN A 571 -23.05 -29.75 7.02
N PHE A 572 -22.71 -28.60 7.61
CA PHE A 572 -21.92 -27.58 6.94
C PHE A 572 -20.54 -28.11 6.50
N LEU A 573 -19.81 -28.78 7.41
CA LEU A 573 -18.49 -29.35 7.12
C LEU A 573 -18.55 -30.45 6.05
N GLU A 574 -19.60 -31.27 6.03
CA GLU A 574 -19.81 -32.27 4.98
C GLU A 574 -20.03 -31.63 3.61
N LEU A 575 -20.91 -30.63 3.57
CA LEU A 575 -21.25 -29.93 2.35
C LEU A 575 -20.03 -29.28 1.69
N ILE A 576 -19.20 -28.58 2.47
CA ILE A 576 -18.00 -27.93 1.93
C ILE A 576 -16.86 -28.90 1.63
N SER A 577 -16.95 -30.17 2.01
CA SER A 577 -15.91 -31.19 1.77
C SER A 577 -16.37 -32.32 0.86
N THR A 578 -17.41 -32.08 0.06
CA THR A 578 -17.90 -33.05 -0.93
C THR A 578 -17.21 -32.82 -2.28
N SER A 579 -16.78 -33.91 -2.93
CA SER A 579 -16.10 -33.85 -4.23
C SER A 579 -17.04 -33.43 -5.36
N SER A 580 -16.55 -32.54 -6.21
CA SER A 580 -17.18 -32.09 -7.47
C SER A 580 -17.37 -33.22 -8.50
N ASN A 581 -16.83 -34.42 -8.27
CA ASN A 581 -16.96 -35.59 -9.17
C ASN A 581 -18.25 -36.39 -8.98
N SER A 582 -19.11 -36.05 -8.01
CA SER A 582 -20.49 -36.56 -7.99
C SER A 582 -21.30 -35.81 -9.06
N GLY A 583 -22.01 -36.52 -9.95
CA GLY A 583 -22.66 -36.01 -11.17
C GLY A 583 -23.65 -34.83 -11.04
N ILE A 584 -23.78 -34.25 -9.85
CA ILE A 584 -24.53 -33.03 -9.53
C ILE A 584 -23.80 -31.77 -10.07
N ALA A 585 -22.48 -31.82 -10.28
CA ALA A 585 -21.72 -30.66 -10.75
C ALA A 585 -21.93 -30.29 -12.24
N LYS A 586 -22.40 -31.21 -13.09
CA LYS A 586 -22.76 -30.86 -14.49
C LYS A 586 -24.01 -29.97 -14.59
N GLN A 587 -24.80 -29.85 -13.52
CA GLN A 587 -25.88 -28.85 -13.42
C GLN A 587 -25.45 -27.53 -12.77
N ARG A 588 -24.23 -27.42 -12.24
CA ARG A 588 -23.74 -26.16 -11.62
C ARG A 588 -23.32 -25.09 -12.63
N THR A 589 -23.24 -25.41 -13.92
CA THR A 589 -22.64 -24.53 -14.94
C THR A 589 -23.62 -23.92 -15.95
N SER A 590 -24.95 -23.97 -15.77
CA SER A 590 -25.85 -23.48 -16.84
C SER A 590 -27.10 -22.67 -16.47
N THR A 591 -27.43 -22.37 -15.20
CA THR A 591 -28.69 -21.61 -14.92
C THR A 591 -28.69 -20.65 -13.73
N GLN A 592 -27.58 -20.41 -13.02
CA GLN A 592 -27.55 -19.33 -12.03
C GLN A 592 -26.96 -18.07 -12.67
N GLN A 593 -27.77 -17.01 -12.78
CA GLN A 593 -27.25 -15.64 -12.94
C GLN A 593 -26.20 -15.42 -11.83
N GLU A 594 -24.92 -15.50 -12.17
CA GLU A 594 -23.84 -15.18 -11.24
C GLU A 594 -24.08 -13.74 -10.74
N GLN A 595 -24.30 -13.60 -9.44
CA GLN A 595 -24.39 -12.26 -8.86
C GLN A 595 -23.08 -11.52 -9.15
N PRO A 596 -23.12 -10.27 -9.64
CA PRO A 596 -21.92 -9.52 -9.97
C PRO A 596 -21.02 -9.36 -8.73
N ILE A 597 -19.82 -9.94 -8.81
CA ILE A 597 -18.83 -9.94 -7.72
C ILE A 597 -18.18 -8.56 -7.68
N VAL A 598 -18.15 -7.91 -6.52
CA VAL A 598 -17.48 -6.61 -6.37
C VAL A 598 -15.96 -6.80 -6.38
N LEU A 599 -15.30 -6.18 -7.33
CA LEU A 599 -13.84 -6.23 -7.50
C LEU A 599 -13.14 -5.04 -6.82
N LYS A 600 -13.76 -3.85 -6.88
CA LYS A 600 -13.28 -2.63 -6.23
C LYS A 600 -14.42 -1.67 -5.98
N GLU A 601 -14.38 -0.95 -4.87
CA GLU A 601 -15.28 0.16 -4.60
C GLU A 601 -14.50 1.40 -4.19
N GLY A 602 -15.06 2.59 -4.44
CA GLY A 602 -14.52 3.84 -3.92
C GLY A 602 -14.62 3.87 -2.39
N ILE A 603 -13.60 4.40 -1.72
CA ILE A 603 -13.51 4.40 -0.25
C ILE A 603 -14.58 5.32 0.36
N TYR A 604 -15.71 4.76 0.80
CA TYR A 604 -16.76 5.50 1.48
C TYR A 604 -16.63 5.28 3.00
N PHE A 605 -16.11 6.26 3.74
CA PHE A 605 -16.22 6.26 5.20
C PHE A 605 -17.67 6.55 5.59
N LEU A 606 -18.40 5.53 6.06
CA LEU A 606 -19.69 5.70 6.74
C LEU A 606 -19.36 6.19 8.17
N PHE A 607 -20.15 7.11 8.72
CA PHE A 607 -20.06 7.58 10.12
C PHE A 607 -18.75 8.24 10.60
N MET A 608 -18.57 9.51 10.22
CA MET A 608 -17.99 10.51 11.14
C MET A 608 -18.87 11.76 11.17
N HIS A 609 -19.51 12.03 12.32
CA HIS A 609 -20.16 13.31 12.62
C HIS A 609 -19.11 14.40 12.89
N THR A 610 -18.34 14.83 11.88
CA THR A 610 -17.72 16.16 11.90
C THR A 610 -17.59 16.67 10.47
N ALA A 611 -17.91 17.95 10.27
CA ALA A 611 -18.15 18.58 8.98
C ALA A 611 -16.94 18.69 8.02
N ASP A 612 -15.78 18.09 8.32
CA ASP A 612 -14.56 18.30 7.53
C ASP A 612 -13.66 17.07 7.33
N CYS A 613 -14.22 15.87 7.38
CA CYS A 613 -13.58 14.71 6.76
C CYS A 613 -13.96 14.71 5.28
N LYS A 614 -13.09 15.20 4.39
CA LYS A 614 -13.25 15.10 2.92
C LYS A 614 -13.70 13.68 2.55
N LYS A 615 -14.98 13.57 2.17
CA LYS A 615 -15.62 12.37 1.63
C LYS A 615 -14.72 11.83 0.51
N ARG A 616 -14.06 10.68 0.70
CA ARG A 616 -13.13 10.07 -0.29
C ARG A 616 -13.91 9.44 -1.45
N VAL A 617 -14.60 10.29 -2.20
CA VAL A 617 -15.42 9.94 -3.34
C VAL A 617 -14.68 10.43 -4.58
N MET A 618 -14.47 9.57 -5.60
CA MET A 618 -13.79 9.97 -6.84
C MET A 618 -14.57 11.08 -7.56
N ILE A 619 -13.85 11.97 -8.24
CA ILE A 619 -14.44 13.13 -8.91
C ILE A 619 -14.48 12.83 -10.41
N LYS A 620 -15.66 12.84 -11.02
CA LYS A 620 -15.78 12.70 -12.47
C LYS A 620 -16.13 14.00 -13.15
N ARG A 621 -15.71 14.17 -14.40
CA ARG A 621 -16.22 15.24 -15.26
C ARG A 621 -17.67 14.92 -15.69
N ALA A 622 -18.56 15.91 -15.59
CA ALA A 622 -19.90 15.77 -16.15
C ALA A 622 -19.83 15.68 -17.67
N GLN A 623 -20.48 14.68 -18.24
CA GLN A 623 -20.43 14.44 -19.69
C GLN A 623 -21.45 15.29 -20.48
N GLY A 624 -22.39 15.98 -19.79
CA GLY A 624 -23.34 16.93 -20.38
C GLY A 624 -24.35 16.29 -21.34
N ARG A 625 -25.65 16.29 -20.99
CA ARG A 625 -26.71 15.82 -21.91
C ARG A 625 -27.20 16.91 -22.90
N LYS A 626 -26.73 18.16 -22.77
CA LYS A 626 -27.14 19.33 -23.59
C LYS A 626 -25.90 20.02 -24.18
N ARG A 627 -25.95 20.39 -25.47
CA ARG A 627 -24.86 21.07 -26.23
C ARG A 627 -24.33 22.35 -25.56
N PHE A 628 -25.13 23.02 -24.72
CA PHE A 628 -24.78 24.32 -24.08
C PHE A 628 -24.65 24.27 -22.54
N GLY A 629 -24.61 23.10 -21.91
CA GLY A 629 -24.49 22.99 -20.45
C GLY A 629 -23.04 23.10 -19.95
N ARG A 630 -22.79 23.86 -18.86
CA ARG A 630 -21.48 23.88 -18.18
C ARG A 630 -21.10 22.47 -17.69
N LYS A 631 -20.03 21.89 -18.25
CA LYS A 631 -19.48 20.58 -17.84
C LYS A 631 -18.70 20.72 -16.52
N ASN A 632 -19.38 20.56 -15.38
CA ASN A 632 -18.80 20.64 -14.05
C ASN A 632 -18.24 19.29 -13.56
N PHE A 633 -17.26 19.32 -12.66
CA PHE A 633 -16.78 18.14 -11.93
C PHE A 633 -17.73 17.77 -10.79
N LYS A 634 -17.92 16.48 -10.53
CA LYS A 634 -18.87 15.95 -9.56
C LYS A 634 -18.31 14.72 -8.84
N GLN A 635 -18.39 14.72 -7.51
CA GLN A 635 -18.08 13.54 -6.69
C GLN A 635 -19.09 12.41 -6.94
N ARG A 636 -18.61 11.19 -7.20
CA ARG A 636 -19.42 9.99 -7.39
C ARG A 636 -18.78 8.77 -6.75
N TYR A 637 -19.61 7.94 -6.12
CA TYR A 637 -19.17 6.65 -5.59
C TYR A 637 -19.10 5.65 -6.76
N PHE A 638 -17.92 5.11 -7.03
CA PHE A 638 -17.72 4.11 -8.08
C PHE A 638 -17.69 2.71 -7.47
N ARG A 639 -18.23 1.75 -8.21
CA ARG A 639 -18.25 0.34 -7.86
C ARG A 639 -17.97 -0.47 -9.11
N LEU A 640 -16.89 -1.24 -9.07
CA LEU A 640 -16.49 -2.17 -10.12
C LEU A 640 -16.89 -3.58 -9.70
N THR A 641 -17.54 -4.29 -10.61
CA THR A 641 -17.92 -5.68 -10.46
C THR A 641 -17.31 -6.52 -11.58
N THR A 642 -17.51 -7.84 -11.55
CA THR A 642 -17.15 -8.75 -12.65
C THR A 642 -17.96 -8.52 -13.92
N GLN A 643 -19.02 -7.71 -13.89
CA GLN A 643 -19.90 -7.46 -15.04
C GLN A 643 -19.86 -6.02 -15.53
N ASP A 644 -19.65 -5.06 -14.62
CA ASP A 644 -19.80 -3.65 -14.92
C ASP A 644 -18.99 -2.72 -14.01
N LEU A 645 -18.71 -1.52 -14.51
CA LEU A 645 -18.33 -0.37 -13.72
C LEU A 645 -19.53 0.56 -13.56
N THR A 646 -19.94 0.80 -12.32
CA THR A 646 -21.05 1.70 -11.99
C THR A 646 -20.58 2.91 -11.22
N TYR A 647 -21.33 4.01 -11.32
CA TYR A 647 -21.17 5.13 -10.41
C TYR A 647 -22.51 5.73 -9.97
N SER A 648 -22.62 6.09 -8.69
CA SER A 648 -23.82 6.64 -8.06
C SER A 648 -23.52 7.93 -7.27
N LYS A 649 -24.56 8.60 -6.73
CA LYS A 649 -24.37 9.80 -5.90
C LYS A 649 -23.67 9.48 -4.57
N THR A 650 -24.04 8.37 -3.95
CA THR A 650 -23.55 7.89 -2.64
C THR A 650 -23.61 6.37 -2.59
N LYS A 651 -22.85 5.74 -1.69
CA LYS A 651 -22.91 4.29 -1.46
C LYS A 651 -24.36 3.84 -1.16
N GLY A 652 -24.77 2.70 -1.72
CA GLY A 652 -26.12 2.12 -1.53
C GLY A 652 -27.25 2.75 -2.33
N LYS A 653 -27.02 3.82 -3.11
CA LYS A 653 -28.03 4.39 -4.03
C LYS A 653 -27.93 3.76 -5.43
N GLU A 654 -29.03 3.82 -6.17
CA GLU A 654 -29.09 3.34 -7.56
C GLU A 654 -28.00 3.96 -8.44
N PRO A 655 -27.41 3.17 -9.37
CA PRO A 655 -26.35 3.64 -10.24
C PRO A 655 -26.89 4.69 -11.23
N LEU A 656 -26.20 5.83 -11.33
CA LEU A 656 -26.53 6.86 -12.33
C LEU A 656 -26.11 6.45 -13.73
N CYS A 657 -25.14 5.54 -13.82
CA CYS A 657 -24.59 5.01 -15.05
C CYS A 657 -24.02 3.62 -14.74
N LYS A 658 -24.22 2.72 -15.70
CA LYS A 658 -23.67 1.37 -15.71
C LYS A 658 -22.88 1.23 -17.01
N ILE A 659 -21.59 0.93 -16.89
CA ILE A 659 -20.68 0.75 -18.03
C ILE A 659 -20.33 -0.75 -18.05
N PRO A 660 -20.85 -1.53 -19.00
CA PRO A 660 -20.42 -2.91 -19.21
C PRO A 660 -18.90 -2.98 -19.40
N LEU A 661 -18.24 -4.00 -18.85
CA LEU A 661 -16.78 -4.11 -18.94
C LEU A 661 -16.28 -4.20 -20.38
N GLU A 662 -17.05 -4.84 -21.27
CA GLU A 662 -16.78 -4.95 -22.71
C GLU A 662 -16.74 -3.60 -23.45
N GLU A 663 -17.41 -2.57 -22.92
CA GLU A 663 -17.41 -1.22 -23.50
C GLU A 663 -16.17 -0.40 -23.12
N ILE A 664 -15.35 -0.88 -22.18
CA ILE A 664 -14.12 -0.19 -21.77
C ILE A 664 -13.00 -0.59 -22.74
N LEU A 665 -12.62 0.33 -23.62
CA LEU A 665 -11.68 0.04 -24.69
C LEU A 665 -10.22 0.29 -24.29
N ALA A 666 -9.98 1.21 -23.36
CA ALA A 666 -8.68 1.48 -22.77
C ALA A 666 -8.85 2.32 -21.48
N VAL A 667 -7.89 2.21 -20.55
CA VAL A 667 -7.81 3.05 -19.35
C VAL A 667 -6.39 3.54 -19.18
N GLU A 668 -6.21 4.86 -19.13
CA GLU A 668 -4.88 5.49 -19.16
C GLU A 668 -4.83 6.73 -18.26
N LYS A 669 -3.61 7.09 -17.83
CA LYS A 669 -3.38 8.35 -17.14
C LYS A 669 -3.69 9.53 -18.07
N LEU A 670 -4.25 10.59 -17.50
CA LEU A 670 -4.52 11.84 -18.22
C LEU A 670 -3.43 12.85 -17.88
N GLN A 671 -2.86 13.51 -18.88
CA GLN A 671 -1.88 14.57 -18.66
C GLN A 671 -2.46 15.69 -17.80
N GLU A 672 -1.71 16.10 -16.76
CA GLU A 672 -2.17 17.05 -15.73
C GLU A 672 -2.60 18.40 -16.34
N ASP A 673 -1.95 18.84 -17.41
CA ASP A 673 -2.25 20.10 -18.12
C ASP A 673 -3.67 20.14 -18.72
N SER A 674 -4.31 18.98 -18.89
CA SER A 674 -5.68 18.89 -19.42
C SER A 674 -6.68 19.67 -18.58
N PHE A 675 -6.58 19.56 -17.25
CA PHE A 675 -7.50 20.20 -16.31
C PHE A 675 -6.78 20.92 -15.15
N LYS A 676 -5.45 20.90 -15.11
CA LYS A 676 -4.62 21.35 -13.97
C LYS A 676 -4.99 20.63 -12.68
N MET A 677 -5.29 19.33 -12.80
CA MET A 677 -5.70 18.44 -11.70
C MET A 677 -4.78 17.22 -11.69
N LYS A 678 -4.30 16.85 -10.50
CA LYS A 678 -3.49 15.64 -10.28
C LYS A 678 -4.37 14.40 -10.18
N ASN A 679 -3.75 13.23 -10.38
CA ASN A 679 -4.36 11.90 -10.25
C ASN A 679 -5.59 11.70 -11.14
N MET A 680 -5.52 12.28 -12.34
CA MET A 680 -6.57 12.18 -13.34
C MET A 680 -6.26 11.02 -14.27
N PHE A 681 -7.26 10.20 -14.52
CA PHE A 681 -7.21 9.14 -15.51
C PHE A 681 -8.47 9.16 -16.37
N GLN A 682 -8.41 8.48 -17.50
CA GLN A 682 -9.51 8.40 -18.45
C GLN A 682 -9.90 6.95 -18.71
N ILE A 683 -11.21 6.73 -18.75
CA ILE A 683 -11.83 5.46 -19.14
C ILE A 683 -12.41 5.70 -20.53
N ILE A 684 -11.82 5.07 -21.53
CA ILE A 684 -12.13 5.31 -22.94
C ILE A 684 -13.23 4.34 -23.38
N GLN A 685 -14.32 4.89 -23.90
CA GLN A 685 -15.44 4.15 -24.49
C GLN A 685 -15.54 4.50 -25.98
N SER A 686 -16.31 3.73 -26.75
CA SER A 686 -16.49 3.91 -28.20
C SER A 686 -16.90 5.32 -28.62
N GLN A 687 -17.74 6.00 -27.83
CA GLN A 687 -18.26 7.31 -28.19
C GLN A 687 -17.56 8.49 -27.49
N ARG A 688 -16.97 8.27 -26.31
CA ARG A 688 -16.38 9.35 -25.50
C ARG A 688 -15.49 8.82 -24.38
N ALA A 689 -14.56 9.65 -23.94
CA ALA A 689 -13.80 9.39 -22.72
C ALA A 689 -14.54 9.86 -21.46
N LEU A 690 -14.45 9.07 -20.39
CA LEU A 690 -14.85 9.45 -19.04
C LEU A 690 -13.60 9.85 -18.24
N TYR A 691 -13.49 11.13 -17.92
CA TYR A 691 -12.40 11.65 -17.08
C TYR A 691 -12.75 11.54 -15.59
N VAL A 692 -11.85 10.93 -14.82
CA VAL A 692 -12.01 10.64 -13.39
C VAL A 692 -10.76 11.08 -12.64
N GLN A 693 -10.96 11.67 -11.46
CA GLN A 693 -9.92 12.02 -10.50
C GLN A 693 -10.00 11.07 -9.31
N ALA A 694 -8.90 10.39 -9.00
CA ALA A 694 -8.74 9.65 -7.76
C ALA A 694 -8.36 10.59 -6.60
N GLY A 695 -8.52 10.13 -5.36
CA GLY A 695 -8.16 10.90 -4.17
C GLY A 695 -6.66 11.08 -4.00
N ASN A 696 -5.86 10.10 -4.44
CA ASN A 696 -4.40 10.15 -4.46
C ASN A 696 -3.83 9.22 -5.55
N CYS A 697 -2.50 9.26 -5.74
CA CYS A 697 -1.79 8.49 -6.75
C CYS A 697 -1.82 6.97 -6.51
N VAL A 698 -2.00 6.51 -5.27
CA VAL A 698 -2.18 5.08 -4.97
C VAL A 698 -3.54 4.62 -5.45
N GLU A 699 -4.61 5.33 -5.09
CA GLU A 699 -5.97 5.02 -5.55
C GLU A 699 -6.06 5.12 -7.08
N GLU A 700 -5.42 6.12 -7.71
CA GLU A 700 -5.32 6.23 -9.17
C GLU A 700 -4.72 4.97 -9.79
N LYS A 701 -3.53 4.55 -9.33
CA LYS A 701 -2.85 3.35 -9.85
C LYS A 701 -3.71 2.11 -9.67
N GLU A 702 -4.31 1.91 -8.50
CA GLU A 702 -5.16 0.74 -8.24
C GLU A 702 -6.35 0.66 -9.21
N TRP A 703 -7.00 1.80 -9.50
CA TRP A 703 -8.10 1.86 -10.46
C TRP A 703 -7.65 1.63 -11.90
N ILE A 704 -6.54 2.23 -12.31
CA ILE A 704 -5.97 2.01 -13.64
C ILE A 704 -5.57 0.55 -13.81
N ASP A 705 -4.86 -0.03 -12.86
CA ASP A 705 -4.32 -1.39 -12.95
C ASP A 705 -5.44 -2.43 -13.04
N ILE A 706 -6.49 -2.31 -12.21
CA ILE A 706 -7.60 -3.27 -12.24
C ILE A 706 -8.43 -3.14 -13.53
N LEU A 707 -8.73 -1.92 -13.98
CA LEU A 707 -9.51 -1.71 -15.21
C LEU A 707 -8.71 -2.08 -16.46
N THR A 708 -7.41 -1.79 -16.49
CA THR A 708 -6.52 -2.18 -17.61
C THR A 708 -6.43 -3.69 -17.74
N LYS A 709 -6.37 -4.44 -16.63
CA LYS A 709 -6.42 -5.91 -16.64
C LYS A 709 -7.71 -6.42 -17.26
N ILE A 710 -8.86 -5.82 -16.93
CA ILE A 710 -10.15 -6.18 -17.53
C ILE A 710 -10.16 -5.90 -19.03
N CYS A 711 -9.70 -4.71 -19.45
CA CYS A 711 -9.73 -4.30 -20.85
C CYS A 711 -8.96 -5.22 -21.80
N ARG A 712 -7.98 -6.00 -21.30
CA ARG A 712 -7.23 -6.96 -22.14
C ARG A 712 -8.06 -8.12 -22.62
N THR A 713 -9.07 -8.50 -21.86
CA THR A 713 -9.99 -9.58 -22.25
C THR A 713 -11.01 -9.11 -23.29
N ASN A 714 -11.08 -7.80 -23.56
CA ASN A 714 -11.97 -7.24 -24.56
C ASN A 714 -11.34 -7.34 -25.94
N SER A 715 -12.05 -7.98 -26.88
CA SER A 715 -11.63 -8.11 -28.28
C SER A 715 -11.46 -6.78 -29.00
N ASN A 716 -12.11 -5.72 -28.51
CA ASN A 716 -12.14 -4.39 -29.13
C ASN A 716 -11.20 -3.37 -28.45
N ARG A 717 -10.17 -3.84 -27.74
CA ARG A 717 -9.20 -2.97 -27.06
C ARG A 717 -8.51 -2.04 -28.07
N LEU A 718 -8.37 -0.76 -27.72
CA LEU A 718 -7.65 0.19 -28.56
C LEU A 718 -6.14 -0.07 -28.52
N GLU A 719 -5.49 0.12 -29.67
CA GLU A 719 -4.03 0.17 -29.76
C GLU A 719 -3.49 1.56 -29.44
N LYS A 720 -4.21 2.61 -29.85
CA LYS A 720 -3.82 4.01 -29.65
C LYS A 720 -4.89 4.82 -28.92
N TYR A 721 -4.46 5.76 -28.10
CA TYR A 721 -5.30 6.71 -27.36
C TYR A 721 -4.77 8.15 -27.41
N HIS A 722 -5.56 9.09 -26.91
CA HIS A 722 -5.15 10.49 -26.73
C HIS A 722 -4.79 10.77 -25.27
N PRO A 723 -3.57 11.23 -24.96
CA PRO A 723 -3.11 11.41 -23.57
C PRO A 723 -3.64 12.67 -22.88
N SER A 724 -4.19 13.63 -23.63
CA SER A 724 -4.78 14.87 -23.09
C SER A 724 -6.28 14.91 -23.33
N ALA A 725 -7.01 15.76 -22.60
CA ALA A 725 -8.47 15.83 -22.73
C ALA A 725 -8.94 16.47 -24.04
N TYR A 726 -10.14 16.08 -24.48
CA TYR A 726 -10.91 16.75 -25.52
C TYR A 726 -11.68 17.95 -24.94
N ILE A 727 -11.31 19.16 -25.38
CA ILE A 727 -11.82 20.43 -24.86
C ILE A 727 -12.01 21.40 -26.03
N ASN A 728 -13.12 22.14 -26.04
CA ASN A 728 -13.42 23.16 -27.06
C ASN A 728 -13.30 22.64 -28.51
N GLY A 729 -13.81 21.44 -28.76
CA GLY A 729 -13.88 20.89 -30.13
C GLY A 729 -12.57 20.33 -30.68
N HIS A 730 -11.55 20.15 -29.84
CA HIS A 730 -10.30 19.51 -30.26
C HIS A 730 -9.59 18.78 -29.11
N TRP A 731 -8.72 17.84 -29.46
CA TRP A 731 -7.80 17.17 -28.54
C TRP A 731 -6.62 18.08 -28.19
N LEU A 732 -6.31 18.22 -26.90
CA LEU A 732 -5.21 19.10 -26.49
C LEU A 732 -3.82 18.62 -26.93
N CYS A 733 -3.62 17.31 -27.05
CA CYS A 733 -2.37 16.65 -27.45
C CYS A 733 -1.99 16.89 -28.91
N CYS A 734 -2.88 16.54 -29.84
CA CYS A 734 -2.60 16.50 -31.28
C CYS A 734 -3.43 17.49 -32.10
N LYS A 735 -4.31 18.27 -31.45
CA LYS A 735 -5.23 19.24 -32.08
C LYS A 735 -6.26 18.63 -33.03
N ALA A 736 -6.43 17.31 -33.05
CA ALA A 736 -7.47 16.66 -33.83
C ALA A 736 -8.87 17.16 -33.41
N VAL A 737 -9.70 17.50 -34.39
CA VAL A 737 -11.01 18.15 -34.18
C VAL A 737 -12.17 17.18 -33.96
N ALA A 738 -11.99 15.90 -34.29
CA ALA A 738 -12.98 14.87 -34.06
C ALA A 738 -12.74 14.17 -32.71
N GLU A 739 -13.76 14.07 -31.86
CA GLU A 739 -13.68 13.36 -30.57
C GLU A 739 -13.41 11.86 -30.78
N THR A 740 -13.81 11.30 -31.93
CA THR A 740 -13.58 9.90 -32.32
C THR A 740 -12.31 9.70 -33.16
N ALA A 741 -11.43 10.70 -33.26
CA ALA A 741 -10.17 10.56 -33.99
C ALA A 741 -9.28 9.48 -33.39
N LEU A 742 -8.54 8.75 -34.23
CA LEU A 742 -7.54 7.77 -33.80
C LEU A 742 -6.53 8.40 -32.83
N GLY A 743 -6.16 7.64 -31.81
CA GLY A 743 -5.23 8.09 -30.77
C GLY A 743 -3.84 8.47 -31.32
N CYS A 744 -3.18 9.42 -30.66
CA CYS A 744 -1.82 9.86 -31.00
C CYS A 744 -0.72 9.20 -30.14
N SER A 745 -1.06 8.29 -29.23
CA SER A 745 -0.12 7.60 -28.34
C SER A 745 -0.51 6.14 -28.17
N GLU A 746 0.47 5.25 -28.05
CA GLU A 746 0.25 3.81 -27.85
C GLU A 746 -0.36 3.54 -26.46
N VAL A 747 -1.40 2.70 -26.40
CA VAL A 747 -2.00 2.25 -25.14
C VAL A 747 -0.99 1.39 -24.40
N SER A 748 -0.85 1.60 -23.10
CA SER A 748 0.14 0.96 -22.25
C SER A 748 0.13 -0.57 -22.45
N PRO A 749 1.29 -1.21 -22.76
CA PRO A 749 1.35 -2.63 -23.00
C PRO A 749 0.90 -3.35 -21.74
N GLY A 750 -0.15 -4.11 -21.92
CA GLY A 750 -0.77 -4.77 -20.81
C GLY A 750 -0.22 -6.18 -20.60
N MET A 751 0.25 -6.51 -19.40
CA MET A 751 0.61 -7.88 -18.97
C MET A 751 -0.41 -8.97 -19.40
N GLU A 752 0.04 -10.19 -19.63
CA GLU A 752 -0.87 -11.30 -19.99
C GLU A 752 -1.79 -11.65 -18.82
N ALA A 753 -3.10 -11.77 -19.05
CA ALA A 753 -4.00 -12.48 -18.16
C ALA A 753 -5.36 -12.79 -18.83
N GLY A 754 -5.66 -14.08 -18.96
CA GLY A 754 -7.04 -14.56 -18.94
C GLY A 754 -7.69 -14.26 -17.58
N LEU A 755 -9.02 -14.32 -17.50
CA LEU A 755 -9.89 -13.86 -16.41
C LEU A 755 -9.68 -14.42 -14.97
N ARG A 756 -8.51 -14.98 -14.61
CA ARG A 756 -8.10 -15.23 -13.20
C ARG A 756 -7.48 -13.98 -12.59
N MET A 757 -8.30 -12.94 -12.46
CA MET A 757 -8.00 -11.50 -12.32
C MET A 757 -7.09 -10.98 -11.18
N VAL A 758 -6.36 -11.80 -10.43
CA VAL A 758 -5.53 -11.31 -9.30
C VAL A 758 -4.08 -11.80 -9.33
N LEU A 759 -3.74 -12.79 -10.17
CA LEU A 759 -2.46 -13.49 -10.08
C LEU A 759 -1.48 -12.98 -11.14
N ASP A 760 -0.26 -12.62 -10.71
CA ASP A 760 0.86 -12.21 -11.55
C ASP A 760 1.95 -13.28 -11.40
N PRO A 761 1.89 -14.37 -12.20
CA PRO A 761 2.75 -15.52 -12.01
C PRO A 761 4.24 -15.16 -12.14
N ASP A 762 4.60 -14.23 -13.02
CA ASP A 762 5.98 -13.79 -13.22
C ASP A 762 6.52 -13.06 -11.98
N ARG A 763 5.71 -12.19 -11.37
CA ARG A 763 6.08 -11.53 -10.12
C ARG A 763 6.19 -12.53 -8.98
N ASP A 764 5.25 -13.47 -8.86
CA ASP A 764 5.29 -14.50 -7.82
C ASP A 764 6.51 -15.44 -8.03
N LEU A 765 6.89 -15.75 -9.26
CA LEU A 765 8.11 -16.49 -9.61
C LEU A 765 9.38 -15.69 -9.29
N GLN A 766 9.42 -14.39 -9.59
CA GLN A 766 10.51 -13.50 -9.16
C GLN A 766 10.63 -13.48 -7.64
N ARG A 767 9.50 -13.46 -6.92
CA ARG A 767 9.50 -13.49 -5.46
C ARG A 767 10.08 -14.79 -4.92
N ILE A 768 9.71 -15.93 -5.52
CA ILE A 768 10.30 -17.24 -5.18
C ILE A 768 11.80 -17.24 -5.45
N HIS A 769 12.24 -16.73 -6.61
CA HIS A 769 13.66 -16.59 -6.94
C HIS A 769 14.40 -15.75 -5.89
N SER A 770 13.87 -14.57 -5.54
CA SER A 770 14.44 -13.71 -4.49
C SER A 770 14.52 -14.41 -3.13
N LEU A 771 13.51 -15.22 -2.77
CA LEU A 771 13.51 -16.00 -1.53
C LEU A 771 14.58 -17.09 -1.53
N ILE A 772 14.75 -17.80 -2.64
CA ILE A 772 15.83 -18.78 -2.81
C ILE A 772 17.18 -18.07 -2.64
N PHE A 773 17.40 -16.98 -3.37
CA PHE A 773 18.66 -16.24 -3.32
C PHE A 773 19.00 -15.73 -1.91
N THR A 774 18.01 -15.15 -1.22
CA THR A 774 18.17 -14.65 0.16
C THR A 774 18.51 -15.77 1.16
N ASN A 775 18.06 -17.00 0.89
CA ASN A 775 18.28 -18.16 1.76
C ASN A 775 19.32 -19.16 1.18
N MET A 776 20.14 -18.74 0.20
CA MET A 776 21.18 -19.59 -0.40
C MET A 776 22.11 -20.23 0.62
N PRO A 777 22.60 -19.54 1.68
CA PRO A 777 23.47 -20.17 2.67
C PRO A 777 22.82 -21.38 3.37
N ARG A 778 21.49 -21.34 3.59
CA ARG A 778 20.75 -22.46 4.17
C ARG A 778 20.58 -23.61 3.17
N LEU A 779 20.40 -23.29 1.89
CA LEU A 779 20.34 -24.29 0.84
C LEU A 779 21.70 -24.99 0.64
N GLU A 780 22.80 -24.25 0.62
CA GLU A 780 24.17 -24.79 0.55
C GLU A 780 24.46 -25.70 1.75
N THR A 781 24.01 -25.31 2.95
CA THR A 781 24.15 -26.15 4.15
C THR A 781 23.36 -27.46 4.02
N LEU A 782 22.15 -27.40 3.44
CA LEU A 782 21.35 -28.60 3.17
C LEU A 782 22.04 -29.50 2.14
N MET A 783 22.60 -28.91 1.06
CA MET A 783 23.37 -29.64 0.05
C MET A 783 24.58 -30.34 0.67
N ASN A 784 25.39 -29.62 1.44
CA ASN A 784 26.55 -30.17 2.13
C ASN A 784 26.16 -31.30 3.09
N ALA A 785 25.05 -31.16 3.83
CA ALA A 785 24.55 -32.21 4.72
C ALA A 785 24.16 -33.47 3.93
N CYS A 786 23.49 -33.32 2.79
CA CYS A 786 23.16 -34.43 1.90
C CYS A 786 24.41 -35.09 1.29
N GLU A 787 25.40 -34.30 0.87
CA GLU A 787 26.68 -34.81 0.34
C GLU A 787 27.45 -35.59 1.41
N CYS A 788 27.56 -35.08 2.64
CA CYS A 788 28.15 -35.81 3.75
C CYS A 788 27.42 -37.13 4.03
N GLN A 789 26.08 -37.14 4.03
CA GLN A 789 25.31 -38.38 4.23
C GLN A 789 25.53 -39.39 3.08
N ALA A 790 25.66 -38.92 1.84
CA ALA A 790 25.93 -39.79 0.70
C ALA A 790 27.32 -40.44 0.77
N VAL A 791 28.31 -39.75 1.35
CA VAL A 791 29.69 -40.25 1.53
C VAL A 791 29.81 -41.18 2.75
N TYR A 792 29.11 -40.90 3.85
CA TYR A 792 29.29 -41.59 5.14
C TYR A 792 28.21 -42.63 5.48
N GLY A 793 27.20 -42.81 4.64
CA GLY A 793 26.23 -43.91 4.73
C GLY A 793 25.43 -43.94 6.04
N ALA A 794 24.40 -43.10 6.16
CA ALA A 794 23.41 -43.21 7.25
C ALA A 794 21.99 -43.28 6.68
N ASN A 795 21.27 -44.34 7.02
CA ASN A 795 19.91 -44.69 6.56
C ASN A 795 18.78 -43.80 7.14
N ASP A 796 19.07 -42.63 7.71
CA ASP A 796 18.05 -41.79 8.35
C ASP A 796 18.01 -40.35 7.80
N MET A 797 16.78 -39.88 7.57
CA MET A 797 16.41 -38.58 7.01
C MET A 797 17.19 -37.41 7.63
N CYS A 798 17.59 -36.46 6.79
CA CYS A 798 18.09 -35.14 7.21
C CYS A 798 17.10 -34.45 8.16
N ILE A 799 17.42 -34.43 9.46
CA ILE A 799 16.79 -33.55 10.44
C ILE A 799 17.69 -32.31 10.55
N LEU A 800 17.20 -31.17 10.04
CA LEU A 800 17.81 -29.88 10.30
C LEU A 800 17.90 -29.65 11.82
N PRO A 801 19.03 -29.22 12.38
CA PRO A 801 19.05 -28.70 13.74
C PRO A 801 18.06 -27.53 13.82
N GLY A 802 16.98 -27.68 14.60
CA GLY A 802 16.00 -26.61 14.82
C GLY A 802 16.69 -25.33 15.32
N ALA A 803 16.33 -24.12 14.89
CA ALA A 803 15.01 -23.55 15.08
C ALA A 803 14.40 -23.94 16.45
N ARG A 804 15.21 -23.85 17.53
CA ARG A 804 14.65 -23.59 18.84
C ARG A 804 14.12 -22.15 18.84
N ALA A 805 12.86 -22.04 19.27
CA ALA A 805 12.13 -20.80 19.48
C ALA A 805 12.87 -19.84 20.43
#